data_AF-A0A3D4HPZ5-F1
#
_entry.id   AF-A0A3D4HPZ5-F1
#
_cell.length_a   1.000
_cell.length_b   1.000
_cell.length_c   1.000
_cell.angle_alpha   90.00
_cell.angle_beta   90.00
_cell.angle_gamma   90.00
#
_symmetry.space_group_name_H-M   'P 1'
#
loop_
_entity.id
_entity.type
_entity.pdbx_description
1 polymer ?
#
loop_
_entity_poly.entity_id
_entity_poly.type
_entity_poly.pdbx_seq_one_letter_code
_entity_poly.pdbx_strand_id
1 'polypeptide(L)'
;MKGKNKFTISLLVIVMFIQWNIHPEVLSSESIPSYAKAAADITVSDLKDIYLSMENVPDTDYQKYLSRYETECYLGDTITYLDKKLYPGDIIVEECHAVDLTIEVPATALYVLSFDYCTLGDNILQTKMGLKVNGAYSYDELKRLFLSDSWLTGEMEQDRYGNECVSMPVKEKVWGISYLHDTGFLFSDPMMLYLKKGANTLTFEAVEGSFQLGNLYLSGPQVISEDPEENAAGDQVIVIEAEDITYRNSPNIRADSEYNTQLTPYDPKKKLLNVVSEASFKTGGTWIAYEFEIPKEGCYHLAFDYRQSTKSDFKVYRNIYIDGKNPSKAYKNFAFPYARKYTRISVPAPVYLTEGRHLLTIEVSLDYMRDAINILDRITKEINELALSVNKITGGNTNKYRDFDLEAYGFSVEEKLRNWADIIDQVHGALSSLNPEVNNVGEISQLKIASSSLRRLAETPNELPQKLNQFSYGTSSVRQNLTNVISNINVSQLGLDKILFYQDNAELPKKVSLFTSLQLNLEHFFASFGSQDYAPDYDKDKDTLQIWVARPRQYLEIMQRMADSDFTKKYGINVDLAIVPDQQKLILANASGKAPDAAIGISSANVYDLALRDALSNMRDFDNFKEVANRFAPGMLIPGICDNGVYAMPETFNFYVLFYRTDILESLGLSVPDTMDEVRTMLPELERMGLSFNIHTANNAVKDFAATISFIFQSGGSLIKNGEMTANLDSPEVINGLKYLPENFTIYD
;
A
#
# COMPACT_ATOMS: atom_id res chain seq x y z
N MET A 1 -34.68 40.37 37.90
CA MET A 1 -33.22 40.14 37.79
C MET A 1 -32.96 38.67 37.48
N LYS A 2 -32.55 38.35 36.24
CA LYS A 2 -31.77 37.15 35.85
C LYS A 2 -31.69 37.10 34.32
N GLY A 3 -30.86 37.98 33.79
CA GLY A 3 -30.32 37.97 32.45
C GLY A 3 -28.86 38.41 32.58
N LYS A 4 -27.95 37.81 31.80
CA LYS A 4 -26.48 37.78 31.92
C LYS A 4 -25.95 36.62 32.77
N ASN A 5 -25.69 35.49 32.11
CA ASN A 5 -24.61 34.52 32.45
C ASN A 5 -24.57 33.35 31.45
N LYS A 6 -24.59 33.64 30.13
CA LYS A 6 -24.35 32.61 29.09
C LYS A 6 -23.26 32.98 28.07
N PHE A 7 -22.58 34.12 28.23
CA PHE A 7 -21.56 34.59 27.28
C PHE A 7 -20.11 34.54 27.81
N THR A 8 -19.91 34.14 29.07
CA THR A 8 -18.59 34.17 29.72
C THR A 8 -17.89 32.80 29.79
N ILE A 9 -18.55 31.72 29.35
CA ILE A 9 -17.99 30.35 29.44
C ILE A 9 -17.19 29.99 28.19
N SER A 10 -17.48 30.58 27.02
CA SER A 10 -16.77 30.24 25.77
C SER A 10 -15.38 30.87 25.64
N LEU A 11 -15.06 31.93 26.39
CA LEU A 11 -13.74 32.56 26.34
C LEU A 11 -12.71 31.91 27.29
N LEU A 12 -13.18 31.23 28.34
CA LEU A 12 -12.33 30.62 29.37
C LEU A 12 -11.80 29.24 28.97
N VAL A 13 -12.51 28.53 28.07
CA VAL A 13 -12.08 27.24 27.52
C VAL A 13 -10.93 27.41 26.51
N ILE A 14 -10.85 28.57 25.84
CA ILE A 14 -9.78 28.86 24.86
C ILE A 14 -8.44 29.19 25.55
N VAL A 15 -8.45 29.74 26.78
CA VAL A 15 -7.22 30.04 27.53
C VAL A 15 -6.69 28.80 28.28
N MET A 16 -7.55 27.86 28.68
CA MET A 16 -7.11 26.60 29.32
C MET A 16 -6.46 25.61 28.34
N PHE A 17 -6.78 25.67 27.03
CA PHE A 17 -6.12 24.82 26.03
C PHE A 17 -4.70 25.28 25.65
N ILE A 18 -4.32 26.52 26.01
CA ILE A 18 -2.99 27.07 25.70
C ILE A 18 -1.96 26.80 26.83
N GLN A 19 -2.39 26.31 27.99
CA GLN A 19 -1.49 26.01 29.13
C GLN A 19 -1.24 24.52 29.42
N TRP A 20 -1.86 23.59 28.68
CA TRP A 20 -1.65 22.15 28.85
C TRP A 20 -0.75 21.53 27.78
N ASN A 21 0.39 22.17 27.50
CA ASN A 21 1.41 21.61 26.60
C ASN A 21 2.84 22.05 26.99
N ILE A 22 3.14 22.10 28.29
CA ILE A 22 4.51 22.30 28.77
C ILE A 22 4.74 21.40 30.00
N HIS A 23 5.11 20.15 29.75
CA HIS A 23 5.98 19.38 30.64
C HIS A 23 6.87 18.47 29.77
N PRO A 24 8.21 18.63 29.83
CA PRO A 24 9.12 17.69 29.21
C PRO A 24 9.17 16.43 30.09
N GLU A 25 8.70 15.30 29.59
CA GLU A 25 9.06 14.01 30.17
C GLU A 25 10.56 13.81 29.95
N VAL A 26 11.28 13.84 31.07
CA VAL A 26 12.67 13.44 31.19
C VAL A 26 12.73 11.92 31.02
N LEU A 27 12.83 11.46 29.79
CA LEU A 27 13.45 10.18 29.49
C LEU A 27 14.94 10.37 29.77
N SER A 28 15.39 9.81 30.89
CA SER A 28 16.81 9.69 31.19
C SER A 28 17.50 9.00 30.03
N SER A 29 18.29 9.78 29.29
CA SER A 29 19.26 9.30 28.34
C SER A 29 20.27 8.44 29.10
N GLU A 30 20.04 7.13 29.15
CA GLU A 30 21.18 6.23 29.27
C GLU A 30 22.03 6.48 28.04
N SER A 31 23.25 6.95 28.27
CA SER A 31 24.23 7.23 27.24
C SER A 31 24.45 5.97 26.42
N ILE A 32 23.89 5.94 25.21
CA ILE A 32 24.25 4.98 24.17
C ILE A 32 25.75 5.14 23.96
N PRO A 33 26.58 4.13 24.24
CA PRO A 33 28.02 4.30 24.12
C PRO A 33 28.37 4.56 22.66
N SER A 34 29.17 5.61 22.44
CA SER A 34 29.74 5.95 21.15
C SER A 34 30.68 4.83 20.68
N TYR A 35 30.14 3.84 19.98
CA TYR A 35 30.91 2.86 19.19
C TYR A 35 31.05 3.29 17.72
N ALA A 36 30.95 4.60 17.44
CA ALA A 36 31.22 5.21 16.15
C ALA A 36 32.73 5.27 15.87
N LYS A 37 33.38 4.11 15.78
CA LYS A 37 34.79 4.02 15.41
C LYS A 37 35.08 2.79 14.55
N ALA A 38 34.39 2.70 13.41
CA ALA A 38 34.85 2.01 12.18
C ALA A 38 33.83 2.06 11.00
N ALA A 39 32.87 2.97 10.97
CA ALA A 39 32.16 3.27 9.71
C ALA A 39 32.94 4.40 9.03
N ALA A 40 33.67 4.08 7.96
CA ALA A 40 34.10 5.09 6.99
C ALA A 40 32.85 5.84 6.46
N ASP A 41 33.03 6.96 5.75
CA ASP A 41 31.94 7.72 5.12
C ASP A 41 31.25 6.89 4.02
N ILE A 42 30.46 5.90 4.41
CA ILE A 42 29.69 5.00 3.53
C ILE A 42 28.46 5.75 3.07
N THR A 43 28.27 5.77 1.76
CA THR A 43 27.16 6.39 1.06
C THR A 43 26.21 5.33 0.51
N VAL A 44 25.06 5.75 0.01
CA VAL A 44 24.10 4.83 -0.62
C VAL A 44 24.71 4.09 -1.81
N SER A 45 25.61 4.71 -2.58
CA SER A 45 26.27 4.05 -3.72
C SER A 45 27.15 2.87 -3.31
N ASP A 46 27.70 2.88 -2.09
CA ASP A 46 28.57 1.81 -1.60
C ASP A 46 27.77 0.55 -1.18
N LEU A 47 26.46 0.69 -0.96
CA LEU A 47 25.59 -0.43 -0.54
C LEU A 47 25.48 -1.52 -1.62
N LYS A 48 25.58 -1.16 -2.91
CA LYS A 48 25.60 -2.13 -4.00
C LYS A 48 26.74 -3.15 -3.82
N ASP A 49 27.94 -2.66 -3.54
CA ASP A 49 29.12 -3.51 -3.39
C ASP A 49 29.03 -4.37 -2.12
N ILE A 50 28.49 -3.79 -1.04
CA ILE A 50 28.18 -4.55 0.18
C ILE A 50 27.21 -5.68 -0.12
N TYR A 51 26.09 -5.40 -0.79
CA TYR A 51 25.10 -6.40 -1.18
C TYR A 51 25.72 -7.53 -2.00
N LEU A 52 26.49 -7.20 -3.05
CA LEU A 52 27.14 -8.17 -3.92
C LEU A 52 28.23 -9.01 -3.21
N SER A 53 28.83 -8.48 -2.14
CA SER A 53 29.81 -9.19 -1.31
C SER A 53 29.18 -10.19 -0.32
N MET A 54 27.88 -10.09 -0.05
CA MET A 54 27.19 -10.96 0.90
C MET A 54 27.13 -12.43 0.41
N GLU A 55 27.25 -13.39 1.32
CA GLU A 55 27.53 -14.80 0.98
C GLU A 55 26.67 -15.62 0.00
N ASN A 56 25.37 -15.48 -0.25
CA ASN A 56 24.62 -16.41 -1.11
C ASN A 56 23.70 -15.64 -2.05
N VAL A 57 24.21 -14.56 -2.68
CA VAL A 57 23.41 -13.78 -3.65
C VAL A 57 23.10 -14.73 -4.81
N PRO A 58 21.81 -15.03 -5.10
CA PRO A 58 21.44 -15.98 -6.15
C PRO A 58 22.02 -15.56 -7.50
N ASP A 59 22.37 -16.53 -8.33
CA ASP A 59 22.82 -16.22 -9.69
C ASP A 59 21.73 -15.62 -10.58
N THR A 60 20.47 -15.74 -10.13
CA THR A 60 19.24 -15.18 -10.71
C THR A 60 18.91 -13.78 -10.19
N ASP A 61 19.69 -13.20 -9.28
CA ASP A 61 19.52 -11.81 -8.84
C ASP A 61 19.93 -10.83 -9.94
N TYR A 62 19.14 -9.78 -10.16
CA TYR A 62 19.42 -8.82 -11.24
C TYR A 62 20.74 -8.07 -11.06
N GLN A 63 21.14 -7.66 -9.85
CA GLN A 63 22.40 -6.94 -9.68
C GLN A 63 23.60 -7.85 -9.92
N LYS A 64 23.53 -9.11 -9.47
CA LYS A 64 24.56 -10.10 -9.76
C LYS A 64 24.61 -10.46 -11.23
N TYR A 65 23.46 -10.49 -11.90
CA TYR A 65 23.38 -10.64 -13.35
C TYR A 65 24.04 -9.45 -14.07
N LEU A 66 23.74 -8.22 -13.65
CA LEU A 66 24.25 -7.00 -14.26
C LEU A 66 25.77 -6.87 -14.11
N SER A 67 26.32 -7.18 -12.93
CA SER A 67 27.77 -7.06 -12.67
C SER A 67 28.63 -7.98 -13.54
N ARG A 68 28.07 -9.07 -14.09
CA ARG A 68 28.78 -9.95 -15.03
C ARG A 68 29.04 -9.29 -16.39
N TYR A 69 28.22 -8.32 -16.78
CA TYR A 69 28.18 -7.78 -18.14
C TYR A 69 28.28 -6.25 -18.19
N GLU A 70 28.50 -5.57 -17.06
CA GLU A 70 28.39 -4.11 -16.93
C GLU A 70 29.30 -3.31 -17.89
N THR A 71 30.36 -3.93 -18.41
CA THR A 71 31.27 -3.33 -19.40
C THR A 71 30.88 -3.59 -20.86
N GLU A 72 29.89 -4.45 -21.10
CA GLU A 72 29.46 -4.91 -22.43
C GLU A 72 28.15 -4.24 -22.88
N CYS A 73 28.00 -2.93 -22.68
CA CYS A 73 26.79 -2.21 -23.09
C CYS A 73 26.75 -1.95 -24.61
N TYR A 74 25.56 -2.02 -25.20
CA TYR A 74 25.36 -1.62 -26.58
C TYR A 74 25.50 -0.10 -26.71
N LEU A 75 26.26 0.36 -27.70
CA LEU A 75 26.56 1.78 -27.93
C LEU A 75 26.12 2.27 -29.33
N GLY A 76 25.37 1.44 -30.07
CA GLY A 76 24.86 1.82 -31.39
C GLY A 76 23.53 2.56 -31.31
N ASP A 77 22.99 2.90 -32.47
CA ASP A 77 21.68 3.54 -32.61
C ASP A 77 20.55 2.60 -32.17
N THR A 78 19.44 3.18 -31.70
CA THR A 78 18.24 2.43 -31.32
C THR A 78 17.75 1.56 -32.49
N ILE A 79 17.56 0.27 -32.23
CA ILE A 79 17.07 -0.71 -33.19
C ILE A 79 15.58 -0.90 -32.96
N THR A 80 14.77 -0.68 -34.00
CA THR A 80 13.31 -0.86 -33.97
C THR A 80 12.93 -2.18 -34.65
N TYR A 81 12.08 -2.97 -33.99
CA TYR A 81 11.47 -4.17 -34.54
C TYR A 81 9.97 -3.99 -34.65
N LEU A 82 9.36 -4.78 -35.54
CA LEU A 82 7.93 -4.76 -35.86
C LEU A 82 7.43 -3.48 -36.54
N ASP A 83 8.31 -2.49 -36.82
CA ASP A 83 8.15 -1.17 -37.49
C ASP A 83 6.79 -0.94 -38.20
N LYS A 84 5.72 -0.88 -37.40
CA LYS A 84 4.35 -0.63 -37.85
C LYS A 84 4.08 0.84 -37.59
N LYS A 85 4.24 1.63 -38.66
CA LYS A 85 4.27 3.10 -38.60
C LYS A 85 3.02 3.79 -38.03
N LEU A 86 1.90 3.11 -37.80
CA LEU A 86 0.74 3.64 -37.07
C LEU A 86 -0.09 2.45 -36.58
N TYR A 87 -0.26 2.32 -35.25
CA TYR A 87 -0.93 1.21 -34.56
C TYR A 87 -2.24 0.76 -35.24
N PRO A 88 -2.35 -0.55 -35.53
CA PRO A 88 -3.28 -1.37 -34.76
C PRO A 88 -2.62 -2.67 -34.24
N GLY A 89 -3.02 -3.10 -33.05
CA GLY A 89 -2.41 -4.19 -32.28
C GLY A 89 -2.66 -5.59 -32.86
N ASP A 90 -1.68 -6.13 -33.57
CA ASP A 90 -1.76 -7.50 -34.12
C ASP A 90 -1.33 -8.59 -33.12
N ILE A 91 -0.68 -8.23 -32.01
CA ILE A 91 -0.22 -9.19 -31.01
C ILE A 91 -0.93 -8.94 -29.70
N ILE A 92 -1.93 -9.76 -29.42
CA ILE A 92 -2.62 -9.80 -28.14
C ILE A 92 -2.00 -10.93 -27.33
N VAL A 93 -1.50 -10.60 -26.13
CA VAL A 93 -1.09 -11.60 -25.14
C VAL A 93 -2.23 -11.72 -24.15
N GLU A 94 -3.06 -12.76 -24.35
CA GLU A 94 -4.17 -13.07 -23.46
C GLU A 94 -3.67 -13.59 -22.12
N GLU A 95 -4.41 -13.33 -21.05
CA GLU A 95 -4.08 -13.78 -19.69
C GLU A 95 -3.76 -15.28 -19.66
N CYS A 96 -2.69 -15.65 -18.94
CA CYS A 96 -2.14 -17.00 -18.88
C CYS A 96 -1.60 -17.57 -20.21
N HIS A 97 -1.43 -16.73 -21.25
CA HIS A 97 -0.80 -17.11 -22.51
C HIS A 97 0.54 -16.40 -22.74
N ALA A 98 1.27 -16.87 -23.75
CA ALA A 98 2.59 -16.37 -24.11
C ALA A 98 2.72 -16.17 -25.63
N VAL A 99 3.55 -15.21 -26.04
CA VAL A 99 3.92 -14.98 -27.45
C VAL A 99 5.43 -14.92 -27.59
N ASP A 100 5.95 -15.65 -28.57
CA ASP A 100 7.36 -15.65 -28.95
C ASP A 100 7.65 -14.69 -30.09
N LEU A 101 8.69 -13.86 -29.93
CA LEU A 101 9.20 -12.94 -30.94
C LEU A 101 10.68 -13.19 -31.17
N THR A 102 11.07 -13.44 -32.42
CA THR A 102 12.48 -13.54 -32.79
C THR A 102 13.00 -12.19 -33.26
N ILE A 103 14.10 -11.74 -32.67
CA ILE A 103 14.80 -10.50 -33.00
C ILE A 103 16.26 -10.79 -33.37
N GLU A 104 16.85 -9.97 -34.24
CA GLU A 104 18.27 -10.08 -34.61
C GLU A 104 19.06 -8.89 -34.10
N VAL A 105 20.04 -9.14 -33.23
CA VAL A 105 20.89 -8.08 -32.66
C VAL A 105 22.29 -8.05 -33.29
N PRO A 106 22.87 -6.85 -33.53
CA PRO A 106 24.12 -6.71 -34.27
C PRO A 106 25.38 -7.06 -33.45
N ALA A 107 25.28 -7.03 -32.13
CA ALA A 107 26.38 -7.27 -31.20
C ALA A 107 25.92 -8.13 -30.01
N THR A 108 26.88 -8.81 -29.39
CA THR A 108 26.65 -9.41 -28.08
C THR A 108 26.87 -8.33 -27.04
N ALA A 109 25.82 -7.93 -26.32
CA ALA A 109 25.86 -6.80 -25.40
C ALA A 109 24.65 -6.78 -24.45
N LEU A 110 24.72 -5.95 -23.41
CA LEU A 110 23.58 -5.47 -22.64
C LEU A 110 22.80 -4.42 -23.44
N TYR A 111 21.50 -4.59 -23.49
CA TYR A 111 20.54 -3.72 -24.13
C TYR A 111 19.47 -3.27 -23.14
N VAL A 112 19.03 -2.02 -23.27
CA VAL A 112 17.76 -1.56 -22.73
C VAL A 112 16.67 -1.96 -23.72
N LEU A 113 15.66 -2.69 -23.25
CA LEU A 113 14.46 -3.00 -24.01
C LEU A 113 13.34 -2.06 -23.59
N SER A 114 12.75 -1.39 -24.58
CA SER A 114 11.45 -0.76 -24.44
C SER A 114 10.49 -1.26 -25.51
N PHE A 115 9.19 -1.10 -25.28
CA PHE A 115 8.18 -1.57 -26.19
C PHE A 115 6.88 -0.81 -26.05
N ASP A 116 6.17 -0.67 -27.16
CA ASP A 116 4.83 -0.11 -27.16
C ASP A 116 3.84 -1.16 -26.62
N TYR A 117 2.89 -0.74 -25.79
CA TYR A 117 1.87 -1.62 -25.25
C TYR A 117 0.55 -0.88 -24.99
N CYS A 118 -0.53 -1.66 -24.87
CA CYS A 118 -1.82 -1.18 -24.40
C CYS A 118 -2.45 -2.25 -23.50
N THR A 119 -2.81 -1.91 -22.25
CA THR A 119 -3.46 -2.88 -21.36
C THR A 119 -4.92 -3.08 -21.76
N LEU A 120 -5.42 -4.30 -21.58
CA LEU A 120 -6.77 -4.71 -21.96
C LEU A 120 -7.61 -5.11 -20.74
N GLY A 121 -8.93 -4.99 -20.89
CA GLY A 121 -9.90 -5.32 -19.86
C GLY A 121 -10.09 -4.24 -18.79
N ASP A 122 -11.11 -4.44 -17.96
CA ASP A 122 -11.55 -3.47 -16.94
C ASP A 122 -11.10 -3.86 -15.53
N ASN A 123 -10.10 -4.76 -15.43
CA ASN A 123 -9.56 -5.22 -14.15
C ASN A 123 -8.92 -4.05 -13.40
N ILE A 124 -9.27 -3.95 -12.11
CA ILE A 124 -8.69 -3.00 -11.15
C ILE A 124 -7.28 -3.44 -10.75
N LEU A 125 -7.04 -4.75 -10.73
CA LEU A 125 -5.71 -5.29 -10.51
C LEU A 125 -4.81 -4.96 -11.69
N GLN A 126 -3.56 -4.64 -11.38
CA GLN A 126 -2.60 -4.16 -12.36
C GLN A 126 -2.12 -5.27 -13.28
N THR A 127 -1.93 -4.92 -14.55
CA THR A 127 -1.46 -5.86 -15.58
C THR A 127 0.01 -6.25 -15.31
N LYS A 128 0.32 -7.54 -15.33
CA LYS A 128 1.70 -8.06 -15.13
C LYS A 128 2.11 -8.97 -16.26
N MET A 129 3.38 -8.87 -16.65
CA MET A 129 3.96 -9.73 -17.68
C MET A 129 5.22 -10.47 -17.22
N GLY A 130 5.48 -11.63 -17.79
CA GLY A 130 6.78 -12.30 -17.74
C GLY A 130 7.55 -12.07 -19.03
N LEU A 131 8.88 -12.11 -18.97
CA LEU A 131 9.74 -12.04 -20.15
C LEU A 131 10.84 -13.10 -20.07
N LYS A 132 10.87 -14.03 -21.04
CA LYS A 132 11.99 -14.96 -21.20
C LYS A 132 12.86 -14.56 -22.37
N VAL A 133 14.16 -14.79 -22.22
CA VAL A 133 15.15 -14.70 -23.30
C VAL A 133 15.63 -16.10 -23.63
N ASN A 134 15.44 -16.53 -24.88
CA ASN A 134 15.82 -17.86 -25.37
C ASN A 134 15.29 -19.01 -24.48
N GLY A 135 14.04 -18.89 -24.03
CA GLY A 135 13.33 -19.91 -23.25
C GLY A 135 13.55 -19.90 -21.73
N ALA A 136 14.38 -18.99 -21.20
CA ALA A 136 14.64 -18.87 -19.76
C ALA A 136 14.50 -17.43 -19.25
N TYR A 137 14.18 -17.27 -17.96
CA TYR A 137 14.28 -15.97 -17.29
C TYR A 137 15.76 -15.70 -16.98
N SER A 138 16.28 -14.57 -17.45
CA SER A 138 17.68 -14.16 -17.20
C SER A 138 17.94 -13.84 -15.71
N TYR A 139 16.92 -13.37 -15.00
CA TYR A 139 16.91 -13.05 -13.58
C TYR A 139 15.46 -13.08 -13.04
N ASP A 140 15.28 -13.14 -11.72
CA ASP A 140 14.01 -13.44 -11.07
C ASP A 140 12.92 -12.39 -11.32
N GLU A 141 13.29 -11.11 -11.42
CA GLU A 141 12.37 -10.00 -11.64
C GLU A 141 11.67 -10.10 -13.01
N LEU A 142 12.28 -10.76 -14.02
CA LEU A 142 11.63 -10.98 -15.31
C LEU A 142 10.43 -11.93 -15.25
N LYS A 143 10.24 -12.67 -14.14
CA LYS A 143 9.06 -13.52 -13.96
C LYS A 143 7.79 -12.69 -13.79
N ARG A 144 7.93 -11.47 -13.28
CA ARG A 144 6.82 -10.54 -13.01
C ARG A 144 7.32 -9.11 -13.17
N LEU A 145 7.06 -8.55 -14.34
CA LEU A 145 7.28 -7.17 -14.68
C LEU A 145 5.96 -6.42 -14.62
N PHE A 146 6.05 -5.16 -14.26
CA PHE A 146 4.90 -4.29 -14.16
C PHE A 146 4.56 -3.64 -15.50
N LEU A 147 3.29 -3.67 -15.89
CA LEU A 147 2.77 -2.85 -16.98
C LEU A 147 1.84 -1.79 -16.40
N SER A 148 2.18 -0.53 -16.66
CA SER A 148 1.45 0.61 -16.11
C SER A 148 0.08 0.71 -16.78
N ASP A 149 -0.98 0.53 -16.01
CA ASP A 149 -2.31 0.96 -16.46
C ASP A 149 -2.35 2.50 -16.52
N SER A 150 -3.19 3.07 -17.38
CA SER A 150 -3.49 4.51 -17.38
C SER A 150 -4.92 4.73 -16.93
N TRP A 151 -5.11 5.67 -16.01
CA TRP A 151 -6.40 6.04 -15.46
C TRP A 151 -6.59 7.54 -15.61
N LEU A 152 -7.66 7.93 -16.28
CA LEU A 152 -8.09 9.32 -16.39
C LEU A 152 -8.88 9.69 -15.14
N THR A 153 -8.71 10.92 -14.66
CA THR A 153 -9.59 11.46 -13.61
C THR A 153 -11.02 11.58 -14.15
N GLY A 154 -12.00 11.06 -13.40
CA GLY A 154 -13.40 11.19 -13.75
C GLY A 154 -13.89 12.63 -13.53
N GLU A 155 -15.05 12.97 -14.08
CA GLU A 155 -15.66 14.30 -13.91
C GLU A 155 -15.83 14.65 -12.42
N MET A 156 -15.51 15.90 -12.05
CA MET A 156 -15.67 16.38 -10.68
C MET A 156 -17.15 16.40 -10.31
N GLU A 157 -17.51 15.71 -9.22
CA GLU A 157 -18.88 15.65 -8.71
C GLU A 157 -18.99 16.38 -7.38
N GLN A 158 -20.15 17.00 -7.14
CA GLN A 158 -20.51 17.57 -5.85
C GLN A 158 -21.62 16.74 -5.20
N ASP A 159 -21.55 16.56 -3.89
CA ASP A 159 -22.66 16.01 -3.13
C ASP A 159 -23.83 17.02 -3.05
N ARG A 160 -24.96 16.58 -2.51
CA ARG A 160 -26.17 17.42 -2.33
C ARG A 160 -25.96 18.65 -1.44
N TYR A 161 -24.88 18.69 -0.67
CA TYR A 161 -24.50 19.81 0.20
C TYR A 161 -23.53 20.77 -0.51
N GLY A 162 -23.13 20.45 -1.74
CA GLY A 162 -22.20 21.21 -2.55
C GLY A 162 -20.74 21.00 -2.15
N ASN A 163 -20.42 19.91 -1.44
CA ASN A 163 -19.06 19.47 -1.18
C ASN A 163 -18.52 18.70 -2.39
N GLU A 164 -17.28 18.92 -2.74
CA GLU A 164 -16.60 18.14 -3.78
C GLU A 164 -16.28 16.74 -3.29
N CYS A 165 -16.50 15.77 -4.18
CA CYS A 165 -16.23 14.37 -3.94
C CYS A 165 -15.15 13.87 -4.89
N VAL A 166 -14.25 13.03 -4.38
CA VAL A 166 -13.25 12.35 -5.21
C VAL A 166 -13.98 11.56 -6.31
N SER A 167 -13.67 11.79 -7.57
CA SER A 167 -14.24 11.02 -8.68
C SER A 167 -13.55 9.66 -8.82
N MET A 168 -14.31 8.63 -9.22
CA MET A 168 -13.72 7.33 -9.55
C MET A 168 -12.92 7.47 -10.86
N PRO A 169 -11.65 7.04 -10.90
CA PRO A 169 -10.89 7.02 -12.15
C PRO A 169 -11.54 6.13 -13.19
N VAL A 170 -11.43 6.53 -14.45
CA VAL A 170 -11.83 5.71 -15.60
C VAL A 170 -10.58 5.10 -16.21
N LYS A 171 -10.53 3.77 -16.32
CA LYS A 171 -9.42 3.08 -16.98
C LYS A 171 -9.42 3.45 -18.46
N GLU A 172 -8.28 3.91 -18.97
CA GLU A 172 -8.16 4.36 -20.34
C GLU A 172 -7.29 3.39 -21.15
N LYS A 173 -7.77 3.02 -22.34
CA LYS A 173 -7.01 2.17 -23.28
C LYS A 173 -6.11 3.04 -24.14
N VAL A 174 -4.96 3.38 -23.59
CA VAL A 174 -3.95 4.21 -24.25
C VAL A 174 -2.75 3.37 -24.61
N TRP A 175 -2.16 3.65 -25.78
CA TRP A 175 -0.85 3.11 -26.15
C TRP A 175 0.24 3.90 -25.43
N GLY A 176 1.09 3.20 -24.69
CA GLY A 176 2.25 3.77 -24.01
C GLY A 176 3.53 3.01 -24.37
N ILE A 177 4.66 3.56 -23.94
CA ILE A 177 5.96 2.86 -23.99
C ILE A 177 6.24 2.32 -22.58
N SER A 178 6.58 1.04 -22.49
CA SER A 178 7.08 0.44 -21.25
C SER A 178 8.56 0.11 -21.38
N TYR A 179 9.23 0.11 -20.24
CA TYR A 179 10.55 -0.45 -20.04
C TYR A 179 10.46 -1.63 -19.06
N LEU A 180 11.54 -2.38 -18.91
CA LEU A 180 11.60 -3.45 -17.92
C LEU A 180 11.81 -2.85 -16.53
N HIS A 181 10.80 -2.93 -15.67
CA HIS A 181 10.90 -2.55 -14.26
C HIS A 181 10.39 -3.69 -13.36
N ASP A 182 11.03 -3.84 -12.21
CA ASP A 182 10.62 -4.81 -11.19
C ASP A 182 9.28 -4.40 -10.56
N THR A 183 8.54 -5.36 -9.97
CA THR A 183 7.23 -5.04 -9.36
C THR A 183 7.30 -4.06 -8.19
N GLY A 184 8.46 -3.94 -7.53
CA GLY A 184 8.66 -3.00 -6.43
C GLY A 184 9.11 -1.61 -6.88
N PHE A 185 9.49 -1.46 -8.16
CA PHE A 185 10.13 -0.25 -8.70
C PHE A 185 11.27 0.24 -7.81
N LEU A 186 12.11 -0.70 -7.37
CA LEU A 186 13.31 -0.36 -6.62
C LEU A 186 14.41 0.19 -7.54
N PHE A 187 14.31 -0.03 -8.85
CA PHE A 187 15.19 0.59 -9.84
C PHE A 187 14.47 1.70 -10.59
N SER A 188 15.03 2.92 -10.53
CA SER A 188 14.56 4.02 -11.39
C SER A 188 14.98 3.85 -12.84
N ASP A 189 16.13 3.19 -13.07
CA ASP A 189 16.59 2.90 -14.43
C ASP A 189 15.98 1.59 -14.95
N PRO A 190 15.69 1.51 -16.27
CA PRO A 190 15.28 0.28 -16.91
C PRO A 190 16.22 -0.89 -16.65
N MET A 191 15.66 -2.06 -16.38
CA MET A 191 16.42 -3.30 -16.29
C MET A 191 16.90 -3.73 -17.69
N MET A 192 18.11 -4.28 -17.76
CA MET A 192 18.79 -4.59 -19.04
C MET A 192 18.85 -6.08 -19.37
N LEU A 193 18.89 -6.38 -20.67
CA LEU A 193 18.99 -7.74 -21.21
C LEU A 193 20.32 -7.96 -21.93
N TYR A 194 21.00 -9.06 -21.64
CA TYR A 194 22.21 -9.48 -22.32
C TYR A 194 21.81 -10.38 -23.47
N LEU A 195 22.00 -9.90 -24.69
CA LEU A 195 21.60 -10.58 -25.92
C LEU A 195 22.85 -10.99 -26.70
N LYS A 196 22.81 -12.16 -27.33
CA LYS A 196 23.93 -12.65 -28.16
C LYS A 196 23.77 -12.15 -29.60
N LYS A 197 24.86 -11.76 -30.25
CA LYS A 197 24.84 -11.38 -31.67
C LYS A 197 24.11 -12.43 -32.52
N GLY A 198 23.20 -11.96 -33.38
CA GLY A 198 22.34 -12.80 -34.21
C GLY A 198 20.94 -12.94 -33.62
N ALA A 199 20.27 -14.06 -33.92
CA ALA A 199 18.90 -14.30 -33.53
C ALA A 199 18.76 -14.60 -32.02
N ASN A 200 17.82 -13.93 -31.37
CA ASN A 200 17.36 -14.21 -30.00
C ASN A 200 15.83 -14.29 -30.00
N THR A 201 15.27 -15.15 -29.16
CA THR A 201 13.81 -15.26 -28.95
C THR A 201 13.44 -14.57 -27.65
N LEU A 202 12.48 -13.65 -27.70
CA LEU A 202 11.84 -13.01 -26.56
C LEU A 202 10.44 -13.59 -26.39
N THR A 203 10.15 -14.20 -25.25
CA THR A 203 8.82 -14.74 -24.92
C THR A 203 8.13 -13.80 -23.94
N PHE A 204 7.06 -13.14 -24.38
CA PHE A 204 6.22 -12.28 -23.55
C PHE A 204 5.05 -13.09 -23.00
N GLU A 205 4.88 -13.11 -21.68
CA GLU A 205 3.86 -13.91 -21.00
C GLU A 205 2.90 -12.97 -20.25
N ALA A 206 1.60 -13.14 -20.39
CA ALA A 206 0.63 -12.41 -19.58
C ALA A 206 0.37 -13.19 -18.29
N VAL A 207 0.87 -12.66 -17.17
CA VAL A 207 0.75 -13.28 -15.84
C VAL A 207 -0.54 -12.86 -15.15
N GLU A 208 -0.95 -11.61 -15.33
CA GLU A 208 -2.18 -11.03 -14.77
C GLU A 208 -2.71 -9.97 -15.75
N GLY A 209 -3.99 -10.08 -16.12
CA GLY A 209 -4.57 -9.26 -17.17
C GLY A 209 -4.05 -9.61 -18.58
N SER A 210 -4.59 -8.93 -19.59
CA SER A 210 -4.17 -9.09 -21.00
C SER A 210 -3.62 -7.78 -21.53
N PHE A 211 -2.74 -7.82 -22.53
CA PHE A 211 -2.21 -6.60 -23.16
C PHE A 211 -1.96 -6.80 -24.65
N GLN A 212 -1.95 -5.69 -25.39
CA GLN A 212 -1.46 -5.64 -26.76
C GLN A 212 0.00 -5.21 -26.77
N LEU A 213 0.79 -5.84 -27.63
CA LEU A 213 2.20 -5.52 -27.85
C LEU A 213 2.37 -4.84 -29.22
N GLY A 214 3.09 -3.73 -29.25
CA GLY A 214 3.41 -2.94 -30.44
C GLY A 214 4.90 -3.08 -30.82
N ASN A 215 5.55 -1.99 -31.21
CA ASN A 215 6.95 -2.06 -31.63
C ASN A 215 7.87 -2.36 -30.44
N LEU A 216 9.00 -3.01 -30.72
CA LEU A 216 10.08 -3.19 -29.76
C LEU A 216 11.24 -2.28 -30.13
N TYR A 217 11.90 -1.71 -29.14
CA TYR A 217 13.07 -0.88 -29.30
C TYR A 217 14.20 -1.41 -28.43
N LEU A 218 15.37 -1.63 -29.02
CA LEU A 218 16.59 -1.95 -28.30
C LEU A 218 17.58 -0.80 -28.42
N SER A 219 18.04 -0.29 -27.28
CA SER A 219 19.04 0.79 -27.21
C SER A 219 20.14 0.46 -26.21
N GLY A 220 21.17 1.31 -26.19
CA GLY A 220 22.09 1.37 -25.06
C GLY A 220 21.45 1.97 -23.80
N PRO A 221 22.17 1.97 -22.67
CA PRO A 221 21.78 2.72 -21.48
C PRO A 221 21.53 4.20 -21.81
N GLN A 222 20.46 4.78 -21.27
CA GLN A 222 20.18 6.20 -21.50
C GLN A 222 21.16 7.08 -20.73
N VAL A 223 21.72 8.07 -21.42
CA VAL A 223 22.56 9.10 -20.81
C VAL A 223 21.66 10.26 -20.42
N ILE A 224 21.57 10.54 -19.12
CA ILE A 224 20.83 11.69 -18.61
C ILE A 224 21.68 12.95 -18.80
N SER A 225 21.06 13.99 -19.34
CA SER A 225 21.71 15.29 -19.54
C SER A 225 22.21 15.89 -18.22
N GLU A 226 23.32 16.62 -18.27
CA GLU A 226 23.76 17.47 -17.15
C GLU A 226 22.76 18.61 -16.93
N ASP A 227 22.80 19.20 -15.73
CA ASP A 227 21.95 20.33 -15.39
C ASP A 227 22.31 21.56 -16.24
N PRO A 228 21.32 22.24 -16.85
CA PRO A 228 21.58 23.45 -17.60
C PRO A 228 22.10 24.58 -16.69
N GLU A 229 23.09 25.34 -17.16
CA GLU A 229 23.61 26.54 -16.50
C GLU A 229 22.80 27.82 -16.84
N GLU A 230 21.79 27.70 -17.70
CA GLU A 230 20.98 28.83 -18.16
C GLU A 230 20.03 29.33 -17.06
N ASN A 231 19.85 30.65 -16.98
CA ASN A 231 18.87 31.24 -16.06
C ASN A 231 17.47 31.24 -16.70
N ALA A 232 16.43 31.10 -15.87
CA ALA A 232 15.02 31.19 -16.30
C ALA A 232 14.58 32.67 -16.41
N ALA A 233 15.22 33.43 -17.30
CA ALA A 233 14.98 34.86 -17.42
C ALA A 233 13.57 35.18 -17.96
N GLY A 234 12.84 36.02 -17.23
CA GLY A 234 11.51 36.50 -17.60
C GLY A 234 10.63 36.72 -16.38
N ASP A 235 9.31 36.79 -16.55
CA ASP A 235 8.33 37.11 -15.50
C ASP A 235 7.08 36.20 -15.51
N GLN A 236 7.09 35.14 -16.32
CA GLN A 236 5.95 34.24 -16.45
C GLN A 236 5.81 33.31 -15.24
N VAL A 237 4.56 32.98 -14.89
CA VAL A 237 4.22 31.96 -13.90
C VAL A 237 3.02 31.15 -14.38
N ILE A 238 3.16 29.83 -14.35
CA ILE A 238 2.11 28.85 -14.60
C ILE A 238 1.89 28.13 -13.27
N VAL A 239 0.64 28.08 -12.81
CA VAL A 239 0.23 27.40 -11.58
C VAL A 239 -0.69 26.26 -11.97
N ILE A 240 -0.38 25.07 -11.48
CA ILE A 240 -1.20 23.87 -11.59
C ILE A 240 -1.62 23.51 -10.17
N GLU A 241 -2.92 23.43 -9.93
CA GLU A 241 -3.47 22.91 -8.67
C GLU A 241 -3.28 21.39 -8.66
N ALA A 242 -2.65 20.84 -7.62
CA ALA A 242 -2.15 19.47 -7.66
C ALA A 242 -3.26 18.42 -7.56
N GLU A 243 -4.42 18.75 -7.00
CA GLU A 243 -5.60 17.88 -6.98
C GLU A 243 -6.16 17.60 -8.38
N ASP A 244 -5.92 18.49 -9.36
CA ASP A 244 -6.38 18.39 -10.75
C ASP A 244 -5.51 17.43 -11.58
N ILE A 245 -5.37 16.19 -11.09
CA ILE A 245 -4.60 15.13 -11.74
C ILE A 245 -5.21 14.84 -13.12
N THR A 246 -4.43 14.90 -14.19
CA THR A 246 -4.91 14.51 -15.54
C THR A 246 -4.89 12.99 -15.70
N TYR A 247 -3.73 12.37 -15.49
CA TYR A 247 -3.55 10.92 -15.58
C TYR A 247 -2.87 10.37 -14.33
N ARG A 248 -3.12 9.11 -14.01
CA ARG A 248 -2.45 8.34 -12.96
C ARG A 248 -2.37 6.88 -13.35
N ASN A 249 -1.38 6.15 -12.85
CA ASN A 249 -1.31 4.71 -13.10
C ASN A 249 -1.85 3.81 -11.99
N SER A 250 -2.31 4.41 -10.90
CA SER A 250 -2.96 3.70 -9.82
C SER A 250 -4.29 4.36 -9.51
N PRO A 251 -5.39 3.60 -9.48
CA PRO A 251 -6.70 4.14 -9.12
C PRO A 251 -6.77 4.54 -7.64
N ASN A 252 -5.77 4.16 -6.83
CA ASN A 252 -5.70 4.51 -5.41
C ASN A 252 -5.21 5.94 -5.17
N ILE A 253 -4.38 6.51 -6.07
CA ILE A 253 -3.89 7.89 -5.94
C ILE A 253 -5.06 8.83 -6.13
N ARG A 254 -5.31 9.75 -5.20
CA ARG A 254 -6.49 10.60 -5.23
C ARG A 254 -6.26 11.96 -4.58
N ALA A 255 -7.11 12.91 -4.96
CA ALA A 255 -7.26 14.14 -4.23
C ALA A 255 -7.86 13.92 -2.83
N ASP A 256 -7.62 14.86 -1.93
CA ASP A 256 -8.22 14.97 -0.61
C ASP A 256 -8.66 16.42 -0.35
N SER A 257 -9.41 16.61 0.73
CA SER A 257 -9.86 17.93 1.16
C SER A 257 -9.34 18.24 2.55
N GLU A 258 -8.62 19.36 2.67
CA GLU A 258 -8.16 19.88 3.95
C GLU A 258 -8.72 21.27 4.22
N TYR A 259 -9.34 21.46 5.41
CA TYR A 259 -9.73 22.78 5.89
C TYR A 259 -8.51 23.56 6.39
N ASN A 260 -7.69 24.01 5.45
CA ASN A 260 -6.50 24.81 5.70
C ASN A 260 -6.53 26.05 4.81
N THR A 261 -6.60 27.22 5.42
CA THR A 261 -6.71 28.52 4.75
C THR A 261 -5.51 28.89 3.88
N GLN A 262 -4.44 28.11 3.92
CA GLN A 262 -3.25 28.30 3.09
C GLN A 262 -3.30 27.52 1.77
N LEU A 263 -4.27 26.62 1.60
CA LEU A 263 -4.47 25.80 0.41
C LEU A 263 -5.51 26.46 -0.52
N THR A 264 -5.44 26.13 -1.80
CA THR A 264 -6.52 26.47 -2.74
C THR A 264 -6.92 25.24 -3.54
N PRO A 265 -8.22 25.11 -3.89
CA PRO A 265 -9.34 25.96 -3.46
C PRO A 265 -9.68 25.79 -1.96
N TYR A 266 -10.32 26.82 -1.39
CA TYR A 266 -10.74 26.81 0.02
C TYR A 266 -12.10 27.49 0.18
N ASP A 267 -13.02 26.81 0.87
CA ASP A 267 -14.30 27.37 1.31
C ASP A 267 -14.47 27.02 2.80
N PRO A 268 -14.84 27.99 3.66
CA PRO A 268 -15.01 27.73 5.10
C PRO A 268 -16.22 26.84 5.42
N LYS A 269 -17.17 26.70 4.51
CA LYS A 269 -18.44 25.99 4.69
C LYS A 269 -18.52 24.70 3.88
N LYS A 270 -17.82 24.64 2.75
CA LYS A 270 -17.83 23.50 1.83
C LYS A 270 -16.48 22.80 1.83
N LYS A 271 -16.53 21.47 1.76
CA LYS A 271 -15.34 20.64 1.56
C LYS A 271 -14.99 20.68 0.07
N LEU A 272 -13.85 21.28 -0.26
CA LEU A 272 -13.29 21.32 -1.62
C LEU A 272 -12.04 20.43 -1.68
N LEU A 273 -11.85 19.72 -2.77
CA LEU A 273 -10.61 18.99 -3.03
C LEU A 273 -9.52 20.02 -3.30
N ASN A 274 -8.37 19.90 -2.63
CA ASN A 274 -7.32 20.93 -2.70
C ASN A 274 -5.90 20.41 -2.54
N VAL A 275 -5.73 19.09 -2.42
CA VAL A 275 -4.42 18.45 -2.32
C VAL A 275 -4.45 17.06 -2.92
N VAL A 276 -3.29 16.55 -3.33
CA VAL A 276 -3.05 15.12 -3.51
C VAL A 276 -2.83 14.48 -2.13
N SER A 277 -3.57 13.41 -1.82
CA SER A 277 -3.50 12.75 -0.50
C SER A 277 -2.14 12.05 -0.29
N GLU A 278 -1.40 12.44 0.76
CA GLU A 278 -0.14 11.82 1.20
C GLU A 278 -0.25 10.29 1.35
N ALA A 279 -1.38 9.83 1.90
CA ALA A 279 -1.62 8.42 2.17
C ALA A 279 -1.82 7.59 0.89
N SER A 280 -2.16 8.25 -0.21
CA SER A 280 -2.47 7.65 -1.50
C SER A 280 -1.28 7.60 -2.46
N PHE A 281 -0.37 8.57 -2.40
CA PHE A 281 0.75 8.72 -3.34
C PHE A 281 2.09 8.31 -2.69
N LYS A 282 2.39 7.01 -2.71
CA LYS A 282 3.49 6.44 -1.90
C LYS A 282 4.21 5.21 -2.42
N THR A 283 3.61 4.45 -3.32
CA THR A 283 4.13 3.15 -3.76
C THR A 283 5.13 3.38 -4.89
N GLY A 284 6.27 2.68 -4.88
CA GLY A 284 7.27 2.78 -5.95
C GLY A 284 6.63 2.57 -7.33
N GLY A 285 7.06 3.36 -8.32
CA GLY A 285 6.58 3.25 -9.71
C GLY A 285 5.18 3.79 -9.97
N THR A 286 4.44 4.18 -8.93
CA THR A 286 3.18 4.89 -9.17
C THR A 286 3.46 6.34 -9.53
N TRP A 287 2.69 6.88 -10.47
CA TRP A 287 2.88 8.24 -10.97
C TRP A 287 1.55 8.96 -11.17
N ILE A 288 1.65 10.28 -11.18
CA ILE A 288 0.60 11.23 -11.58
C ILE A 288 1.15 12.13 -12.68
N ALA A 289 0.28 12.57 -13.58
CA ALA A 289 0.66 13.45 -14.68
C ALA A 289 -0.35 14.57 -14.88
N TYR A 290 0.17 15.72 -15.34
CA TYR A 290 -0.56 16.96 -15.56
C TYR A 290 -0.27 17.49 -16.96
N GLU A 291 -1.32 17.75 -17.74
CA GLU A 291 -1.22 18.52 -18.96
C GLU A 291 -1.21 20.02 -18.63
N PHE A 292 -0.29 20.77 -19.24
CA PHE A 292 -0.18 22.21 -19.05
C PHE A 292 0.28 22.91 -20.33
N GLU A 293 0.10 24.23 -20.39
CA GLU A 293 0.43 25.03 -21.56
C GLU A 293 1.44 26.12 -21.22
N ILE A 294 2.48 26.23 -22.04
CA ILE A 294 3.53 27.24 -21.94
C ILE A 294 3.23 28.35 -22.95
N PRO A 295 2.97 29.59 -22.48
CA PRO A 295 2.56 30.69 -23.35
C PRO A 295 3.72 31.28 -24.17
N LYS A 296 4.97 31.02 -23.76
CA LYS A 296 6.16 31.54 -24.43
C LYS A 296 7.31 30.57 -24.21
N GLU A 297 8.00 30.21 -25.28
CA GLU A 297 9.20 29.38 -25.17
C GLU A 297 10.29 30.02 -24.28
N GLY A 298 11.00 29.20 -23.53
CA GLY A 298 12.09 29.62 -22.66
C GLY A 298 12.39 28.65 -21.52
N CYS A 299 13.35 29.03 -20.68
CA CYS A 299 13.67 28.30 -19.45
C CYS A 299 12.71 28.68 -18.31
N TYR A 300 12.28 27.69 -17.55
CA TYR A 300 11.38 27.82 -16.40
C TYR A 300 11.94 27.03 -15.20
N HIS A 301 11.86 27.62 -14.01
CA HIS A 301 12.02 26.89 -12.75
C HIS A 301 10.78 26.05 -12.48
N LEU A 302 10.97 24.83 -11.97
CA LEU A 302 9.89 23.99 -11.47
C LEU A 302 9.88 24.01 -9.94
N ALA A 303 8.73 24.26 -9.32
CA ALA A 303 8.54 24.18 -7.88
C ALA A 303 7.26 23.45 -7.49
N PHE A 304 7.28 22.94 -6.26
CA PHE A 304 6.19 22.20 -5.64
C PHE A 304 5.86 22.81 -4.28
N ASP A 305 4.59 23.11 -4.05
CA ASP A 305 4.06 23.25 -2.70
C ASP A 305 3.65 21.86 -2.23
N TYR A 306 4.38 21.33 -1.24
CA TYR A 306 4.27 19.93 -0.84
C TYR A 306 4.21 19.78 0.68
N ARG A 307 3.75 18.61 1.12
CA ARG A 307 3.86 18.13 2.49
C ARG A 307 4.48 16.73 2.51
N GLN A 308 5.36 16.52 3.47
CA GLN A 308 5.92 15.22 3.81
C GLN A 308 5.85 15.12 5.34
N SER A 309 4.69 14.74 5.86
CA SER A 309 4.43 14.76 7.30
C SER A 309 4.70 13.42 7.99
N THR A 310 5.00 12.39 7.21
CA THR A 310 4.97 11.00 7.67
C THR A 310 6.33 10.41 8.00
N LYS A 311 7.44 10.98 7.50
CA LYS A 311 8.78 10.44 7.71
C LYS A 311 9.70 11.47 8.36
N SER A 312 9.72 11.46 9.70
CA SER A 312 10.46 12.48 10.45
C SER A 312 11.96 12.36 10.18
N ASP A 313 12.59 13.51 9.90
CA ASP A 313 14.03 13.59 9.63
C ASP A 313 14.51 12.76 8.43
N PHE A 314 13.60 12.38 7.53
CA PHE A 314 13.88 11.62 6.31
C PHE A 314 13.48 12.41 5.06
N LYS A 315 14.02 11.99 3.91
CA LYS A 315 13.65 12.54 2.60
C LYS A 315 12.92 11.47 1.78
N VAL A 316 11.95 11.90 0.98
CA VAL A 316 11.27 11.05 -0.01
C VAL A 316 11.64 11.53 -1.41
N TYR A 317 11.61 10.64 -2.40
CA TYR A 317 12.19 10.92 -3.72
C TYR A 317 11.18 10.77 -4.84
N ARG A 318 11.32 11.58 -5.89
CA ARG A 318 10.53 11.50 -7.13
C ARG A 318 11.42 11.54 -8.36
N ASN A 319 11.06 10.78 -9.38
CA ASN A 319 11.54 11.06 -10.74
C ASN A 319 10.54 11.99 -11.40
N ILE A 320 11.04 13.05 -12.03
CA ILE A 320 10.23 14.06 -12.71
C ILE A 320 10.55 13.99 -14.20
N TYR A 321 9.50 13.86 -15.00
CA TYR A 321 9.60 13.80 -16.46
C TYR A 321 8.79 14.93 -17.08
N ILE A 322 9.33 15.52 -18.14
CA ILE A 322 8.63 16.44 -19.04
C ILE A 322 8.56 15.76 -20.40
N ASP A 323 7.35 15.62 -20.94
CA ASP A 323 7.08 14.94 -22.21
C ASP A 323 7.71 13.54 -22.30
N GLY A 324 7.62 12.80 -21.19
CA GLY A 324 8.15 11.44 -21.06
C GLY A 324 9.67 11.34 -20.95
N LYS A 325 10.39 12.45 -20.79
CA LYS A 325 11.86 12.48 -20.66
C LYS A 325 12.28 13.11 -19.35
N ASN A 326 13.31 12.55 -18.72
CA ASN A 326 13.95 13.17 -17.58
C ASN A 326 14.82 14.35 -18.07
N PRO A 327 14.54 15.62 -17.70
CA PRO A 327 15.22 16.76 -18.30
C PRO A 327 16.73 16.83 -18.02
N SER A 328 17.14 16.54 -16.78
CA SER A 328 18.53 16.55 -16.34
C SER A 328 18.68 15.83 -15.00
N LYS A 329 19.92 15.64 -14.53
CA LYS A 329 20.19 14.96 -13.24
C LYS A 329 19.40 15.51 -12.05
N ALA A 330 19.13 16.82 -11.98
CA ALA A 330 18.33 17.44 -10.92
C ALA A 330 16.87 16.92 -10.83
N TYR A 331 16.34 16.35 -11.92
CA TYR A 331 14.96 15.84 -12.01
C TYR A 331 14.88 14.34 -11.71
N LYS A 332 16.01 13.61 -11.67
CA LYS A 332 16.07 12.22 -11.25
C LYS A 332 16.26 12.13 -9.73
N ASN A 333 15.49 11.27 -9.07
CA ASN A 333 15.54 11.12 -7.60
C ASN A 333 15.51 12.46 -6.86
N PHE A 334 14.67 13.41 -7.32
CA PHE A 334 14.51 14.71 -6.70
C PHE A 334 13.97 14.55 -5.27
N ALA A 335 14.62 15.21 -4.31
CA ALA A 335 14.41 14.98 -2.89
C ALA A 335 13.40 15.96 -2.28
N PHE A 336 12.42 15.44 -1.55
CA PHE A 336 11.46 16.17 -0.72
C PHE A 336 11.76 15.91 0.76
N PRO A 337 12.32 16.90 1.48
CA PRO A 337 12.56 16.82 2.92
C PRO A 337 11.29 16.69 3.76
N TYR A 338 11.46 16.24 5.01
CA TYR A 338 10.39 16.27 6.00
C TYR A 338 9.80 17.69 6.17
N ALA A 339 8.48 17.79 6.00
CA ALA A 339 7.75 19.05 6.12
C ALA A 339 6.36 18.79 6.72
N ARG A 340 6.15 19.19 7.98
CA ARG A 340 4.85 19.06 8.68
C ARG A 340 3.72 19.90 8.08
N LYS A 341 4.08 20.97 7.37
CA LYS A 341 3.15 21.93 6.75
C LYS A 341 3.49 22.05 5.28
N TYR A 342 2.51 22.44 4.49
CA TYR A 342 2.74 22.77 3.08
C TYR A 342 3.80 23.87 2.95
N THR A 343 4.87 23.55 2.23
CA THR A 343 6.00 24.43 1.98
C THR A 343 6.44 24.29 0.53
N ARG A 344 7.10 25.33 0.02
CA ARG A 344 7.64 25.32 -1.33
C ARG A 344 9.02 24.72 -1.38
N ILE A 345 9.29 23.92 -2.40
CA ILE A 345 10.64 23.53 -2.83
C ILE A 345 10.75 23.69 -4.35
N SER A 346 11.90 24.18 -4.82
CA SER A 346 12.20 24.29 -6.24
C SER A 346 13.20 23.21 -6.65
N VAL A 347 13.04 22.66 -7.85
CA VAL A 347 14.07 21.86 -8.51
C VAL A 347 15.28 22.78 -8.76
N PRO A 348 16.52 22.38 -8.42
CA PRO A 348 17.69 23.27 -8.50
C PRO A 348 18.03 23.78 -9.90
N ALA A 349 17.62 23.04 -10.94
CA ALA A 349 17.92 23.36 -12.33
C ALA A 349 16.64 23.72 -13.10
N PRO A 350 16.65 24.76 -13.93
CA PRO A 350 15.51 25.08 -14.79
C PRO A 350 15.36 24.06 -15.92
N VAL A 351 14.20 24.07 -16.57
CA VAL A 351 13.91 23.26 -17.75
C VAL A 351 13.52 24.17 -18.92
N TYR A 352 14.08 23.90 -20.10
CA TYR A 352 13.69 24.58 -21.33
C TYR A 352 12.38 23.97 -21.84
N LEU A 353 11.39 24.83 -22.09
CA LEU A 353 10.07 24.44 -22.59
C LEU A 353 9.74 25.24 -23.85
N THR A 354 9.15 24.57 -24.83
CA THR A 354 8.65 25.21 -26.05
C THR A 354 7.30 25.88 -25.81
N GLU A 355 6.88 26.76 -26.70
CA GLU A 355 5.50 27.28 -26.66
C GLU A 355 4.51 26.15 -27.00
N GLY A 356 3.43 26.02 -26.22
CA GLY A 356 2.37 25.03 -26.44
C GLY A 356 2.18 24.04 -25.29
N ARG A 357 1.58 22.88 -25.61
CA ARG A 357 1.19 21.87 -24.62
C ARG A 357 2.35 20.96 -24.24
N HIS A 358 2.45 20.68 -22.95
CA HIS A 358 3.44 19.81 -22.34
C HIS A 358 2.77 18.87 -21.33
N LEU A 359 3.44 17.76 -21.03
CA LEU A 359 3.04 16.80 -20.01
C LEU A 359 4.10 16.70 -18.92
N LEU A 360 3.71 17.01 -17.68
CA LEU A 360 4.53 16.77 -16.49
C LEU A 360 4.15 15.41 -15.90
N THR A 361 5.12 14.55 -15.62
CA THR A 361 4.89 13.29 -14.89
C THR A 361 5.77 13.24 -13.64
N ILE A 362 5.17 12.88 -12.51
CA ILE A 362 5.84 12.77 -11.20
C ILE A 362 5.69 11.33 -10.73
N GLU A 363 6.79 10.61 -10.64
CA GLU A 363 6.85 9.19 -10.30
C GLU A 363 7.51 8.97 -8.94
N VAL A 364 6.95 8.08 -8.13
CA VAL A 364 7.56 7.67 -6.85
C VAL A 364 8.84 6.87 -7.11
N SER A 365 9.97 7.37 -6.61
CA SER A 365 11.24 6.66 -6.63
C SER A 365 11.58 6.05 -5.26
N LEU A 366 12.07 4.81 -5.30
CA LEU A 366 12.67 4.09 -4.17
C LEU A 366 14.14 3.73 -4.42
N ASP A 367 14.77 4.31 -5.44
CA ASP A 367 16.09 3.91 -5.93
C ASP A 367 17.19 4.00 -4.87
N TYR A 368 17.23 5.08 -4.09
CA TYR A 368 18.17 5.21 -2.98
C TYR A 368 17.92 4.24 -1.82
N MET A 369 16.72 3.65 -1.73
CA MET A 369 16.37 2.69 -0.66
C MET A 369 16.65 1.25 -1.07
N ARG A 370 16.77 0.97 -2.37
CA ARG A 370 16.89 -0.37 -2.95
C ARG A 370 17.89 -1.25 -2.24
N ASP A 371 19.15 -0.83 -2.22
CA ASP A 371 20.25 -1.68 -1.78
C ASP A 371 20.16 -1.94 -0.27
N ALA A 372 19.70 -0.93 0.49
CA ALA A 372 19.37 -1.10 1.90
C ALA A 372 18.23 -2.12 2.10
N ILE A 373 17.14 -2.03 1.32
CA ILE A 373 16.02 -2.99 1.38
C ILE A 373 16.51 -4.40 1.08
N ASN A 374 17.30 -4.59 0.02
CA ASN A 374 17.81 -5.90 -0.40
C ASN A 374 18.75 -6.52 0.65
N ILE A 375 19.69 -5.73 1.19
CA ILE A 375 20.59 -6.17 2.27
C ILE A 375 19.79 -6.58 3.51
N LEU A 376 18.87 -5.71 3.95
CA LEU A 376 18.09 -5.96 5.17
C LEU A 376 17.16 -7.17 5.00
N ASP A 377 16.45 -7.29 3.86
CA ASP A 377 15.60 -8.44 3.56
C ASP A 377 16.41 -9.73 3.60
N ARG A 378 17.61 -9.71 3.01
CA ARG A 378 18.51 -10.87 3.04
C ARG A 378 18.96 -11.21 4.46
N ILE A 379 19.39 -10.25 5.27
CA ILE A 379 19.73 -10.49 6.67
C ILE A 379 18.51 -11.05 7.43
N THR A 380 17.29 -10.57 7.17
CA THR A 380 16.09 -11.13 7.82
C THR A 380 15.81 -12.57 7.44
N LYS A 381 16.09 -12.97 6.19
CA LYS A 381 16.00 -14.36 5.71
C LYS A 381 17.06 -15.23 6.40
N GLU A 382 18.31 -14.77 6.45
CA GLU A 382 19.40 -15.50 7.10
C GLU A 382 19.22 -15.63 8.62
N ILE A 383 18.69 -14.59 9.29
CA ILE A 383 18.30 -14.66 10.70
C ILE A 383 17.23 -15.74 10.91
N ASN A 384 16.23 -15.79 10.03
CA ASN A 384 15.18 -16.80 10.09
C ASN A 384 15.74 -18.21 9.87
N GLU A 385 16.60 -18.40 8.86
CA GLU A 385 17.27 -19.67 8.57
C GLU A 385 18.16 -20.15 9.72
N LEU A 386 18.92 -19.25 10.35
CA LEU A 386 19.72 -19.57 11.52
C LEU A 386 18.82 -19.95 12.71
N ALA A 387 17.74 -19.20 12.96
CA ALA A 387 16.79 -19.51 14.04
C ALA A 387 16.16 -20.89 13.85
N LEU A 388 15.75 -21.23 12.61
CA LEU A 388 15.23 -22.53 12.24
C LEU A 388 16.28 -23.64 12.42
N SER A 389 17.52 -23.40 11.97
CA SER A 389 18.62 -24.38 12.08
C SER A 389 19.00 -24.65 13.54
N VAL A 390 19.06 -23.61 14.37
CA VAL A 390 19.28 -23.72 15.82
C VAL A 390 18.14 -24.51 16.46
N ASN A 391 16.88 -24.19 16.15
CA ASN A 391 15.72 -24.93 16.64
C ASN A 391 15.76 -26.41 16.26
N LYS A 392 16.15 -26.73 15.03
CA LYS A 392 16.27 -28.11 14.54
C LYS A 392 17.20 -28.96 15.40
N ILE A 393 18.29 -28.36 15.90
CA ILE A 393 19.29 -29.05 16.73
C ILE A 393 18.88 -29.07 18.20
N THR A 394 18.21 -28.04 18.69
CA THR A 394 17.70 -28.01 20.06
C THR A 394 16.40 -28.82 20.24
N GLY A 395 15.73 -29.17 19.14
CA GLY A 395 14.42 -29.83 19.14
C GLY A 395 13.35 -28.95 19.79
N GLY A 396 13.41 -27.64 19.56
CA GLY A 396 12.55 -26.64 20.20
C GLY A 396 12.81 -26.43 21.70
N ASN A 397 13.76 -27.13 22.31
CA ASN A 397 14.03 -27.02 23.74
C ASN A 397 14.86 -25.75 24.05
N THR A 398 14.18 -24.71 24.54
CA THR A 398 14.80 -23.43 24.93
C THR A 398 15.04 -23.33 26.45
N ASN A 399 15.12 -24.46 27.16
CA ASN A 399 15.23 -24.46 28.62
C ASN A 399 16.54 -23.82 29.10
N LYS A 400 16.43 -22.84 29.99
CA LYS A 400 17.56 -22.09 30.58
C LYS A 400 18.57 -22.94 31.37
N TYR A 401 18.21 -24.17 31.74
CA TYR A 401 19.07 -25.08 32.49
C TYR A 401 19.87 -26.05 31.61
N ARG A 402 19.81 -25.89 30.28
CA ARG A 402 20.52 -26.73 29.33
C ARG A 402 21.56 -25.90 28.57
N ASP A 403 22.79 -26.35 28.66
CA ASP A 403 23.90 -25.75 27.92
C ASP A 403 23.97 -26.34 26.51
N PHE A 404 24.18 -25.48 25.52
CA PHE A 404 24.40 -25.85 24.14
C PHE A 404 25.79 -25.39 23.72
N ASP A 405 26.49 -26.21 22.94
CA ASP A 405 27.72 -25.81 22.29
C ASP A 405 27.45 -25.75 20.79
N LEU A 406 27.06 -24.57 20.29
CA LEU A 406 26.64 -24.41 18.90
C LEU A 406 27.81 -24.54 17.92
N GLU A 407 29.03 -24.20 18.35
CA GLU A 407 30.25 -24.39 17.55
C GLU A 407 30.50 -25.88 17.30
N ALA A 408 30.26 -26.74 18.29
CA ALA A 408 30.38 -28.19 18.13
C ALA A 408 29.40 -28.77 17.08
N TYR A 409 28.31 -28.08 16.76
CA TYR A 409 27.39 -28.43 15.67
C TYR A 409 27.71 -27.72 14.34
N GLY A 410 28.84 -27.01 14.25
CA GLY A 410 29.30 -26.31 13.05
C GLY A 410 28.68 -24.94 12.83
N PHE A 411 28.07 -24.33 13.86
CA PHE A 411 27.55 -22.97 13.75
C PHE A 411 28.58 -21.93 14.18
N SER A 412 29.02 -21.08 13.25
CA SER A 412 29.78 -19.86 13.55
C SER A 412 28.84 -18.70 13.95
N VAL A 413 28.12 -18.85 15.07
CA VAL A 413 27.09 -17.87 15.48
C VAL A 413 27.69 -16.51 15.78
N GLU A 414 28.74 -16.42 16.60
CA GLU A 414 29.32 -15.13 17.00
C GLU A 414 29.75 -14.30 15.77
N GLU A 415 30.52 -14.91 14.87
CA GLU A 415 31.01 -14.26 13.66
C GLU A 415 29.85 -13.76 12.77
N LYS A 416 28.84 -14.61 12.53
CA LYS A 416 27.66 -14.23 11.73
C LYS A 416 26.90 -13.06 12.35
N LEU A 417 26.62 -13.11 13.65
CA LEU A 417 25.89 -12.04 14.32
C LEU A 417 26.66 -10.71 14.31
N ARG A 418 27.99 -10.75 14.50
CA ARG A 418 28.85 -9.56 14.40
C ARG A 418 28.87 -9.00 12.98
N ASN A 419 29.02 -9.86 11.97
CA ASN A 419 29.02 -9.45 10.57
C ASN A 419 27.69 -8.79 10.17
N TRP A 420 26.54 -9.37 10.53
CA TRP A 420 25.24 -8.73 10.29
C TRP A 420 25.12 -7.39 11.01
N ALA A 421 25.58 -7.28 12.26
CA ALA A 421 25.57 -6.02 12.99
C ALA A 421 26.43 -4.95 12.29
N ASP A 422 27.61 -5.32 11.81
CA ASP A 422 28.50 -4.43 11.06
C ASP A 422 27.83 -3.96 9.75
N ILE A 423 27.23 -4.87 8.98
CA ILE A 423 26.51 -4.52 7.75
C ILE A 423 25.30 -3.62 8.05
N ILE A 424 24.53 -3.89 9.10
CA ILE A 424 23.39 -3.06 9.51
C ILE A 424 23.85 -1.65 9.89
N ASP A 425 24.99 -1.52 10.58
CA ASP A 425 25.57 -0.21 10.90
C ASP A 425 26.01 0.55 9.64
N GLN A 426 26.53 -0.15 8.62
CA GLN A 426 26.87 0.42 7.32
C GLN A 426 25.61 0.90 6.56
N VAL A 427 24.54 0.10 6.55
CA VAL A 427 23.23 0.50 6.00
C VAL A 427 22.69 1.73 6.72
N HIS A 428 22.74 1.75 8.05
CA HIS A 428 22.34 2.92 8.84
C HIS A 428 23.17 4.16 8.48
N GLY A 429 24.49 4.02 8.35
CA GLY A 429 25.40 5.11 7.94
C GLY A 429 25.04 5.67 6.56
N ALA A 430 24.90 4.79 5.57
CA ALA A 430 24.52 5.14 4.20
C ALA A 430 23.18 5.88 4.14
N LEU A 431 22.14 5.38 4.80
CA LEU A 431 20.84 6.04 4.83
C LEU A 431 20.87 7.37 5.60
N SER A 432 21.68 7.47 6.65
CA SER A 432 21.88 8.74 7.38
C SER A 432 22.55 9.80 6.52
N SER A 433 23.46 9.40 5.61
CA SER A 433 24.18 10.31 4.72
C SER A 433 23.26 11.09 3.76
N LEU A 434 22.04 10.59 3.50
CA LEU A 434 21.04 11.27 2.70
C LEU A 434 20.48 12.53 3.38
N ASN A 435 20.60 12.63 4.71
CA ASN A 435 20.18 13.79 5.48
C ASN A 435 21.28 14.24 6.47
N PRO A 436 22.39 14.82 5.96
CA PRO A 436 23.57 15.12 6.77
C PRO A 436 23.33 16.21 7.83
N GLU A 437 22.23 16.96 7.73
CA GLU A 437 21.86 18.00 8.68
C GLU A 437 21.26 17.43 9.98
N VAL A 438 20.91 16.14 10.01
CA VAL A 438 20.24 15.51 11.15
C VAL A 438 21.10 14.40 11.76
N ASN A 439 21.43 14.55 13.05
CA ASN A 439 22.30 13.61 13.77
C ASN A 439 21.66 12.23 14.01
N ASN A 440 20.33 12.15 14.16
CA ASN A 440 19.62 10.91 14.42
C ASN A 440 18.33 10.89 13.61
N VAL A 441 18.30 10.03 12.60
CA VAL A 441 17.13 9.82 11.74
C VAL A 441 16.19 8.82 12.42
N GLY A 442 15.00 9.30 12.83
CA GLY A 442 14.02 8.48 13.56
C GLY A 442 13.57 7.23 12.79
N GLU A 443 13.34 7.36 11.49
CA GLU A 443 12.83 6.30 10.60
C GLU A 443 13.71 5.05 10.53
N ILE A 444 15.02 5.19 10.80
CA ILE A 444 15.99 4.09 10.74
C ILE A 444 16.62 3.77 12.10
N SER A 445 16.11 4.37 13.18
CA SER A 445 16.64 4.18 14.55
C SER A 445 16.62 2.73 15.01
N GLN A 446 15.65 1.94 14.54
CA GLN A 446 15.53 0.51 14.83
C GLN A 446 16.71 -0.32 14.27
N LEU A 447 17.45 0.18 13.27
CA LEU A 447 18.69 -0.46 12.81
C LEU A 447 19.75 -0.48 13.91
N LYS A 448 19.91 0.64 14.66
CA LYS A 448 20.85 0.70 15.80
C LYS A 448 20.45 -0.28 16.91
N ILE A 449 19.15 -0.42 17.17
CA ILE A 449 18.61 -1.37 18.15
C ILE A 449 18.89 -2.81 17.73
N ALA A 450 18.66 -3.12 16.46
CA ALA A 450 18.91 -4.43 15.87
C ALA A 450 20.42 -4.79 15.93
N SER A 451 21.29 -3.91 15.43
CA SER A 451 22.76 -4.07 15.49
C SER A 451 23.25 -4.28 16.92
N SER A 452 22.84 -3.41 17.86
CA SER A 452 23.23 -3.55 19.27
C SER A 452 22.75 -4.87 19.90
N SER A 453 21.55 -5.33 19.52
CA SER A 453 21.01 -6.60 19.99
C SER A 453 21.77 -7.80 19.43
N LEU A 454 22.16 -7.75 18.15
CA LEU A 454 23.02 -8.76 17.53
C LEU A 454 24.38 -8.84 18.23
N ARG A 455 25.02 -7.70 18.53
CA ARG A 455 26.30 -7.66 19.24
C ARG A 455 26.22 -8.28 20.64
N ARG A 456 25.15 -7.98 21.41
CA ARG A 456 24.92 -8.61 22.72
C ARG A 456 24.67 -10.11 22.63
N LEU A 457 23.92 -10.56 21.61
CA LEU A 457 23.71 -11.98 21.38
C LEU A 457 25.03 -12.69 20.99
N ALA A 458 25.90 -12.00 20.25
CA ALA A 458 27.21 -12.50 19.86
C ALA A 458 28.19 -12.67 21.04
N GLU A 459 28.00 -11.95 22.15
CA GLU A 459 28.80 -12.15 23.38
C GLU A 459 28.50 -13.49 24.08
N THR A 460 27.32 -14.06 23.83
CA THR A 460 26.86 -15.31 24.45
C THR A 460 26.22 -16.22 23.38
N PRO A 461 26.99 -16.65 22.36
CA PRO A 461 26.44 -17.34 21.18
C PRO A 461 25.71 -18.64 21.56
N ASN A 462 26.23 -19.35 22.56
CA ASN A 462 25.65 -20.59 23.08
C ASN A 462 24.30 -20.40 23.82
N GLU A 463 23.95 -19.17 24.20
CA GLU A 463 22.63 -18.84 24.77
C GLU A 463 21.59 -18.47 23.70
N LEU A 464 21.98 -18.40 22.41
CA LEU A 464 21.06 -18.07 21.32
C LEU A 464 19.77 -18.93 21.30
N PRO A 465 19.79 -20.25 21.58
CA PRO A 465 18.56 -21.05 21.62
C PRO A 465 17.54 -20.55 22.65
N GLN A 466 18.02 -20.02 23.78
CA GLN A 466 17.18 -19.47 24.85
C GLN A 466 16.68 -18.05 24.51
N LYS A 467 17.32 -17.39 23.54
CA LYS A 467 17.07 -15.99 23.15
C LYS A 467 16.42 -15.85 21.77
N LEU A 468 15.84 -16.91 21.21
CA LEU A 468 15.20 -16.88 19.88
C LEU A 468 14.04 -15.87 19.77
N ASN A 469 13.33 -15.60 20.87
CA ASN A 469 12.32 -14.53 20.90
C ASN A 469 12.95 -13.13 20.73
N GLN A 470 14.14 -12.88 21.28
CA GLN A 470 14.86 -11.63 21.08
C GLN A 470 15.52 -11.57 19.69
N PHE A 471 15.91 -12.72 19.15
CA PHE A 471 16.62 -12.82 17.87
C PHE A 471 15.66 -12.77 16.66
N SER A 472 14.64 -13.63 16.60
CA SER A 472 13.84 -13.84 15.39
C SER A 472 12.30 -13.80 15.57
N TYR A 473 11.76 -14.33 16.67
CA TYR A 473 10.30 -14.60 16.77
C TYR A 473 9.47 -13.54 17.51
N GLY A 474 10.08 -12.77 18.41
CA GLY A 474 9.36 -11.78 19.21
C GLY A 474 8.97 -10.53 18.41
N THR A 475 7.93 -9.84 18.88
CA THR A 475 7.45 -8.56 18.31
C THR A 475 8.45 -7.41 18.42
N SER A 476 9.47 -7.56 19.27
CA SER A 476 10.60 -6.64 19.40
C SER A 476 11.94 -7.30 19.06
N SER A 477 11.91 -8.40 18.30
CA SER A 477 13.12 -9.14 17.92
C SER A 477 14.00 -8.36 16.95
N VAL A 478 15.26 -8.78 16.77
CA VAL A 478 16.15 -8.23 15.72
C VAL A 478 15.44 -8.30 14.37
N ARG A 479 14.94 -9.48 13.99
CA ARG A 479 14.23 -9.68 12.72
C ARG A 479 13.03 -8.75 12.53
N GLN A 480 12.20 -8.56 13.57
CA GLN A 480 11.04 -7.68 13.49
C GLN A 480 11.43 -6.21 13.35
N ASN A 481 12.47 -5.75 14.06
CA ASN A 481 13.01 -4.40 13.90
C ASN A 481 13.49 -4.14 12.45
N LEU A 482 14.22 -5.09 11.85
CA LEU A 482 14.65 -4.97 10.46
C LEU A 482 13.46 -4.96 9.49
N THR A 483 12.47 -5.85 9.71
CA THR A 483 11.25 -5.93 8.88
C THR A 483 10.44 -4.63 8.93
N ASN A 484 10.33 -4.01 10.10
CA ASN A 484 9.68 -2.71 10.26
C ASN A 484 10.40 -1.62 9.48
N VAL A 485 11.74 -1.56 9.55
CA VAL A 485 12.53 -0.59 8.77
C VAL A 485 12.33 -0.82 7.28
N ILE A 486 12.40 -2.06 6.79
CA ILE A 486 12.14 -2.41 5.38
C ILE A 486 10.76 -1.90 4.96
N SER A 487 9.70 -2.20 5.72
CA SER A 487 8.34 -1.74 5.43
C SER A 487 8.26 -0.21 5.39
N ASN A 488 8.96 0.48 6.29
CA ASN A 488 8.94 1.93 6.35
C ASN A 488 9.68 2.56 5.16
N ILE A 489 10.87 2.09 4.80
CA ILE A 489 11.67 2.67 3.71
C ILE A 489 11.18 2.24 2.31
N ASN A 490 10.40 1.17 2.20
CA ASN A 490 9.79 0.70 0.95
C ASN A 490 8.55 1.49 0.49
N VAL A 491 8.30 2.65 1.10
CA VAL A 491 7.25 3.59 0.67
C VAL A 491 7.79 5.02 0.73
N SER A 492 7.28 5.90 -0.13
CA SER A 492 7.80 7.26 -0.31
C SER A 492 6.60 8.21 -0.43
N GLN A 493 5.92 8.47 0.70
CA GLN A 493 4.66 9.26 0.78
C GLN A 493 4.91 10.76 0.57
N LEU A 494 4.08 11.40 -0.26
CA LEU A 494 4.12 12.85 -0.53
C LEU A 494 2.72 13.39 -0.80
N GLY A 495 2.41 14.55 -0.23
CA GLY A 495 1.22 15.34 -0.54
C GLY A 495 1.61 16.57 -1.34
N LEU A 496 0.76 16.97 -2.27
CA LEU A 496 0.99 18.11 -3.15
C LEU A 496 -0.21 19.05 -3.09
N ASP A 497 0.05 20.35 -3.02
CA ASP A 497 -0.93 21.44 -3.09
C ASP A 497 -0.81 22.10 -4.47
N LYS A 498 0.39 22.57 -4.85
CA LYS A 498 0.61 23.25 -6.12
C LYS A 498 1.88 22.80 -6.82
N ILE A 499 1.86 22.94 -8.13
CA ILE A 499 3.02 22.82 -9.00
C ILE A 499 3.16 24.13 -9.76
N LEU A 500 4.37 24.68 -9.82
CA LEU A 500 4.64 25.98 -10.44
C LEU A 500 5.76 25.87 -11.45
N PHE A 501 5.52 26.39 -12.65
CA PHE A 501 6.58 26.74 -13.59
C PHE A 501 6.73 28.26 -13.60
N TYR A 502 7.93 28.79 -13.33
CA TYR A 502 8.11 30.23 -13.20
C TYR A 502 9.48 30.73 -13.68
N GLN A 503 9.55 32.03 -13.95
CA GLN A 503 10.77 32.74 -14.36
C GLN A 503 11.25 33.69 -13.25
N ASP A 504 12.51 34.14 -13.34
CA ASP A 504 13.23 34.80 -12.25
C ASP A 504 12.55 36.06 -11.68
N ASN A 505 11.80 36.81 -12.49
CA ASN A 505 11.10 38.04 -12.07
C ASN A 505 9.59 37.85 -11.85
N ALA A 506 9.09 36.61 -11.82
CA ALA A 506 7.66 36.33 -11.67
C ALA A 506 7.17 36.57 -10.24
N GLU A 507 5.97 37.16 -10.10
CA GLU A 507 5.29 37.25 -8.80
C GLU A 507 4.63 35.91 -8.45
N LEU A 508 5.25 35.16 -7.54
CA LEU A 508 4.73 33.87 -7.09
C LEU A 508 3.49 34.02 -6.19
N PRO A 509 2.56 33.03 -6.17
CA PRO A 509 1.39 33.04 -5.31
C PRO A 509 1.75 33.28 -3.84
N LYS A 510 1.12 34.29 -3.24
CA LYS A 510 1.36 34.70 -1.84
C LYS A 510 0.49 33.88 -0.89
N LYS A 511 1.05 33.55 0.28
CA LYS A 511 0.31 32.92 1.38
C LYS A 511 -0.80 33.83 1.89
N VAL A 512 -1.92 33.25 2.27
CA VAL A 512 -3.06 34.00 2.85
C VAL A 512 -2.64 34.68 4.14
N SER A 513 -3.01 35.95 4.29
CA SER A 513 -2.62 36.76 5.46
C SER A 513 -3.14 36.17 6.78
N LEU A 514 -2.43 36.43 7.89
CA LEU A 514 -2.82 35.92 9.22
C LEU A 514 -4.22 36.38 9.66
N PHE A 515 -4.60 37.62 9.34
CA PHE A 515 -5.93 38.16 9.67
C PHE A 515 -7.03 37.49 8.86
N THR A 516 -6.82 37.31 7.56
CA THR A 516 -7.76 36.58 6.68
C THR A 516 -7.90 35.13 7.13
N SER A 517 -6.79 34.48 7.46
CA SER A 517 -6.79 33.10 7.98
C SER A 517 -7.59 32.97 9.29
N LEU A 518 -7.44 33.90 10.23
CA LEU A 518 -8.21 33.90 11.47
C LEU A 518 -9.72 34.07 11.21
N GLN A 519 -10.09 34.99 10.31
CA GLN A 519 -11.49 35.20 9.94
C GLN A 519 -12.10 33.94 9.32
N LEU A 520 -11.43 33.33 8.34
CA LEU A 520 -11.90 32.12 7.67
C LEU A 520 -12.04 30.94 8.65
N ASN A 521 -11.09 30.78 9.58
CA ASN A 521 -11.19 29.75 10.61
C ASN A 521 -12.38 29.96 11.57
N LEU A 522 -12.69 31.22 11.93
CA LEU A 522 -13.89 31.53 12.71
C LEU A 522 -15.17 31.23 11.92
N GLU A 523 -15.21 31.59 10.64
CA GLU A 523 -16.34 31.26 9.75
C GLU A 523 -16.55 29.74 9.66
N HIS A 524 -15.47 28.97 9.48
CA HIS A 524 -15.52 27.51 9.47
C HIS A 524 -16.02 26.93 10.80
N PHE A 525 -15.51 27.43 11.93
CA PHE A 525 -15.97 27.01 13.25
C PHE A 525 -17.48 27.22 13.42
N PHE A 526 -18.01 28.39 13.07
CA PHE A 526 -19.46 28.63 13.16
C PHE A 526 -20.26 27.83 12.13
N ALA A 527 -19.74 27.61 10.93
CA ALA A 527 -20.37 26.77 9.91
C ALA A 527 -20.53 25.32 10.38
N SER A 528 -19.52 24.79 11.07
CA SER A 528 -19.53 23.40 11.57
C SER A 528 -20.64 23.09 12.59
N PHE A 529 -21.17 24.11 13.29
CA PHE A 529 -22.34 23.94 14.17
C PHE A 529 -23.68 23.96 13.43
N GLY A 530 -23.70 24.51 12.21
CA GLY A 530 -24.89 24.61 11.37
C GLY A 530 -25.07 23.45 10.40
N SER A 531 -23.99 22.76 10.02
CA SER A 531 -24.02 21.60 9.11
C SER A 531 -24.63 20.37 9.80
N GLN A 532 -25.83 19.96 9.38
CA GLN A 532 -26.48 18.72 9.80
C GLN A 532 -26.33 17.60 8.75
N ASP A 533 -25.30 17.67 7.91
CA ASP A 533 -25.07 16.71 6.84
C ASP A 533 -25.05 15.27 7.38
N TYR A 534 -25.79 14.38 6.72
CA TYR A 534 -25.90 12.96 7.06
C TYR A 534 -26.49 12.67 8.46
N ALA A 535 -27.17 13.64 9.08
CA ALA A 535 -28.02 13.40 10.24
C ALA A 535 -29.33 12.72 9.80
N PRO A 536 -29.92 11.84 10.62
CA PRO A 536 -31.20 11.20 10.29
C PRO A 536 -32.30 12.26 10.13
N ASP A 537 -32.93 12.29 8.95
CA ASP A 537 -34.19 12.99 8.75
C ASP A 537 -35.35 12.10 9.18
N TYR A 538 -36.36 12.70 9.80
CA TYR A 538 -37.56 12.01 10.28
C TYR A 538 -38.83 12.55 9.64
N ASP A 539 -38.71 13.42 8.64
CA ASP A 539 -39.83 13.93 7.86
C ASP A 539 -40.34 12.85 6.89
N LYS A 540 -41.55 12.36 7.15
CA LYS A 540 -42.19 11.29 6.36
C LYS A 540 -42.82 11.79 5.05
N ASP A 541 -42.93 13.10 4.87
CA ASP A 541 -43.62 13.69 3.72
C ASP A 541 -42.65 13.99 2.55
N LYS A 542 -41.37 13.61 2.67
CA LYS A 542 -40.37 13.75 1.61
C LYS A 542 -40.40 12.54 0.67
N ASP A 543 -40.45 12.80 -0.63
CA ASP A 543 -40.36 11.81 -1.71
C ASP A 543 -38.88 11.36 -1.93
N THR A 544 -38.29 10.79 -0.87
CA THR A 544 -36.89 10.39 -0.81
C THR A 544 -36.73 9.11 0.03
N LEU A 545 -36.04 8.12 -0.52
CA LEU A 545 -35.72 6.85 0.15
C LEU A 545 -34.72 7.08 1.30
N GLN A 546 -35.15 6.88 2.53
CA GLN A 546 -34.33 7.06 3.74
C GLN A 546 -33.57 5.78 4.08
N ILE A 547 -32.25 5.84 4.16
CA ILE A 547 -31.40 4.68 4.46
C ILE A 547 -30.44 4.99 5.60
N TRP A 548 -30.43 4.16 6.63
CA TRP A 548 -29.46 4.27 7.72
C TRP A 548 -28.24 3.40 7.51
N VAL A 549 -27.06 3.92 7.85
CA VAL A 549 -25.78 3.29 7.56
C VAL A 549 -24.96 3.19 8.83
N ALA A 550 -24.57 1.96 9.18
CA ALA A 550 -23.70 1.68 10.33
C ALA A 550 -22.22 1.62 9.94
N ARG A 551 -21.72 2.66 9.25
CA ARG A 551 -20.32 2.78 8.78
C ARG A 551 -19.78 4.20 9.04
N PRO A 552 -18.45 4.40 9.05
CA PRO A 552 -17.84 5.73 9.12
C PRO A 552 -18.27 6.64 7.95
N ARG A 553 -18.21 7.97 8.15
CA ARG A 553 -18.64 8.98 7.17
C ARG A 553 -18.00 8.79 5.78
N GLN A 554 -16.73 8.41 5.71
CA GLN A 554 -16.05 8.21 4.42
C GLN A 554 -16.73 7.15 3.55
N TYR A 555 -17.25 6.07 4.16
CA TYR A 555 -18.01 5.05 3.45
C TYR A 555 -19.37 5.59 3.00
N LEU A 556 -20.03 6.37 3.87
CA LEU A 556 -21.32 6.95 3.55
C LEU A 556 -21.24 7.95 2.39
N GLU A 557 -20.23 8.82 2.35
CA GLU A 557 -20.01 9.76 1.23
C GLU A 557 -19.87 9.02 -0.10
N ILE A 558 -19.13 7.90 -0.13
CA ILE A 558 -18.99 7.05 -1.32
C ILE A 558 -20.33 6.41 -1.71
N MET A 559 -21.07 5.88 -0.73
CA MET A 559 -22.36 5.25 -0.97
C MET A 559 -23.42 6.25 -1.45
N GLN A 560 -23.45 7.45 -0.87
CA GLN A 560 -24.36 8.53 -1.27
C GLN A 560 -24.08 8.94 -2.70
N ARG A 561 -22.79 9.07 -3.06
CA ARG A 561 -22.37 9.31 -4.44
C ARG A 561 -22.84 8.20 -5.37
N MET A 562 -22.62 6.93 -5.04
CA MET A 562 -23.10 5.80 -5.85
C MET A 562 -24.63 5.83 -6.02
N ALA A 563 -25.35 6.21 -4.96
CA ALA A 563 -26.79 6.39 -5.03
C ALA A 563 -27.16 7.55 -5.98
N ASP A 564 -26.56 8.73 -5.81
CA ASP A 564 -26.89 9.92 -6.60
C ASP A 564 -26.46 9.79 -8.07
N SER A 565 -25.29 9.20 -8.37
CA SER A 565 -24.70 9.17 -9.71
C SER A 565 -25.11 7.98 -10.57
N ASP A 566 -25.53 6.85 -9.98
CA ASP A 566 -26.02 5.68 -10.71
C ASP A 566 -27.51 5.42 -10.40
N PHE A 567 -27.85 5.10 -9.15
CA PHE A 567 -29.20 4.68 -8.77
C PHE A 567 -30.27 5.75 -9.06
N THR A 568 -30.08 6.97 -8.56
CA THR A 568 -31.00 8.10 -8.74
C THR A 568 -31.12 8.47 -10.21
N LYS A 569 -30.02 8.53 -10.97
CA LYS A 569 -30.06 8.81 -12.42
C LYS A 569 -30.83 7.75 -13.20
N LYS A 570 -30.66 6.47 -12.83
CA LYS A 570 -31.26 5.34 -13.53
C LYS A 570 -32.74 5.14 -13.21
N TYR A 571 -33.14 5.37 -11.96
CA TYR A 571 -34.49 5.06 -11.49
C TYR A 571 -35.33 6.28 -11.13
N GLY A 572 -34.74 7.48 -11.06
CA GLY A 572 -35.43 8.71 -10.69
C GLY A 572 -35.83 8.80 -9.21
N ILE A 573 -35.26 7.94 -8.36
CA ILE A 573 -35.57 7.84 -6.92
C ILE A 573 -34.45 8.52 -6.13
N ASN A 574 -34.77 9.56 -5.37
CA ASN A 574 -33.80 10.20 -4.48
C ASN A 574 -33.51 9.29 -3.28
N VAL A 575 -32.26 9.22 -2.84
CA VAL A 575 -31.83 8.43 -1.68
C VAL A 575 -31.17 9.32 -0.65
N ASP A 576 -31.50 9.22 0.62
CA ASP A 576 -30.87 9.97 1.71
C ASP A 576 -30.22 9.01 2.70
N LEU A 577 -28.90 9.11 2.83
CA LEU A 577 -28.13 8.27 3.73
C LEU A 577 -27.84 8.97 5.05
N ALA A 578 -28.14 8.33 6.18
CA ALA A 578 -27.84 8.84 7.51
C ALA A 578 -26.88 7.93 8.28
N ILE A 579 -25.93 8.52 9.02
CA ILE A 579 -24.99 7.76 9.86
C ILE A 579 -25.69 7.36 11.16
N VAL A 580 -25.97 6.07 11.33
CA VAL A 580 -26.55 5.51 12.56
C VAL A 580 -25.74 4.27 12.98
N PRO A 581 -24.70 4.45 13.80
CA PRO A 581 -23.83 3.34 14.20
C PRO A 581 -24.50 2.35 15.16
N ASP A 582 -25.48 2.82 15.94
CA ASP A 582 -26.16 2.03 16.96
C ASP A 582 -27.40 1.33 16.37
N GLN A 583 -27.29 0.02 16.20
CA GLN A 583 -28.35 -0.82 15.64
C GLN A 583 -29.59 -0.91 16.56
N GLN A 584 -29.46 -0.66 17.87
CA GLN A 584 -30.62 -0.64 18.78
C GLN A 584 -31.59 0.49 18.47
N LYS A 585 -31.11 1.57 17.83
CA LYS A 585 -31.95 2.67 17.38
C LYS A 585 -32.96 2.24 16.33
N LEU A 586 -32.70 1.20 15.54
CA LEU A 586 -33.68 0.68 14.57
C LEU A 586 -34.93 0.12 15.28
N ILE A 587 -34.74 -0.58 16.40
CA ILE A 587 -35.84 -1.13 17.19
C ILE A 587 -36.69 0.01 17.78
N LEU A 588 -36.04 1.03 18.36
CA LEU A 588 -36.72 2.21 18.92
C LEU A 588 -37.40 3.05 17.84
N ALA A 589 -36.76 3.19 16.67
CA ALA A 589 -37.31 3.89 15.52
C ALA A 589 -38.55 3.18 14.99
N ASN A 590 -38.52 1.85 14.84
CA ASN A 590 -39.69 1.08 14.42
C ASN A 590 -40.87 1.27 15.40
N ALA A 591 -40.62 1.15 16.71
CA ALA A 591 -41.66 1.32 17.74
C ALA A 591 -42.26 2.74 17.77
N SER A 592 -41.48 3.75 17.39
CA SER A 592 -41.95 5.15 17.30
C SER A 592 -42.46 5.53 15.91
N GLY A 593 -42.53 4.56 14.98
CA GLY A 593 -42.92 4.76 13.60
C GLY A 593 -41.95 5.66 12.82
N LYS A 594 -40.69 5.76 13.21
CA LYS A 594 -39.65 6.61 12.60
C LYS A 594 -38.52 5.80 11.94
N ALA A 595 -38.80 4.54 11.59
CA ALA A 595 -37.81 3.69 10.93
C ALA A 595 -37.44 4.24 9.54
N PRO A 596 -36.19 4.06 9.09
CA PRO A 596 -35.81 4.31 7.70
C PRO A 596 -36.46 3.27 6.77
N ASP A 597 -36.47 3.54 5.47
CA ASP A 597 -36.92 2.59 4.44
C ASP A 597 -35.98 1.40 4.29
N ALA A 598 -34.66 1.61 4.50
CA ALA A 598 -33.67 0.55 4.52
C ALA A 598 -32.54 0.81 5.53
N ALA A 599 -31.76 -0.23 5.85
CA ALA A 599 -30.57 -0.10 6.68
C ALA A 599 -29.41 -0.96 6.13
N ILE A 600 -28.20 -0.42 6.15
CA ILE A 600 -26.97 -1.00 5.59
C ILE A 600 -25.90 -1.12 6.68
N GLY A 601 -25.02 -2.13 6.59
CA GLY A 601 -24.03 -2.42 7.63
C GLY A 601 -24.63 -3.04 8.90
N ILE A 602 -25.81 -3.65 8.79
CA ILE A 602 -26.47 -4.31 9.93
C ILE A 602 -25.92 -5.73 10.10
N SER A 603 -25.68 -6.12 11.36
CA SER A 603 -25.20 -7.46 11.67
C SER A 603 -26.27 -8.50 11.34
N SER A 604 -25.89 -9.59 10.67
CA SER A 604 -26.80 -10.70 10.36
C SER A 604 -27.41 -11.32 11.62
N ALA A 605 -26.72 -11.25 12.77
CA ALA A 605 -27.23 -11.72 14.05
C ALA A 605 -28.50 -10.98 14.52
N ASN A 606 -28.73 -9.76 14.04
CA ASN A 606 -29.89 -8.95 14.42
C ASN A 606 -31.08 -9.09 13.47
N VAL A 607 -30.91 -9.77 12.32
CA VAL A 607 -31.97 -9.91 11.31
C VAL A 607 -33.17 -10.67 11.86
N TYR A 608 -32.94 -11.82 12.51
CA TYR A 608 -34.00 -12.62 13.12
C TYR A 608 -34.79 -11.83 14.17
N ASP A 609 -34.06 -11.12 15.03
CA ASP A 609 -34.61 -10.29 16.10
C ASP A 609 -35.46 -9.12 15.57
N LEU A 610 -35.06 -8.52 14.45
CA LEU A 610 -35.82 -7.46 13.79
C LEU A 610 -37.03 -8.02 13.03
N ALA A 611 -36.88 -9.16 12.35
CA ALA A 611 -37.97 -9.83 11.64
C ALA A 611 -39.09 -10.29 12.59
N LEU A 612 -38.75 -10.88 13.74
CA LEU A 612 -39.74 -11.28 14.76
C LEU A 612 -40.55 -10.11 15.34
N ARG A 613 -40.00 -8.89 15.27
CA ARG A 613 -40.64 -7.67 15.78
C ARG A 613 -41.37 -6.90 14.67
N ASP A 614 -41.59 -7.54 13.53
CA ASP A 614 -42.17 -6.95 12.31
C ASP A 614 -41.45 -5.66 11.89
N ALA A 615 -40.14 -5.55 12.15
CA ALA A 615 -39.33 -4.38 11.82
C ALA A 615 -38.70 -4.47 10.41
N LEU A 616 -38.82 -5.61 9.73
CA LEU A 616 -38.26 -5.84 8.40
C LEU A 616 -39.35 -6.35 7.45
N SER A 617 -39.34 -5.84 6.22
CA SER A 617 -40.19 -6.36 5.15
C SER A 617 -39.68 -7.70 4.64
N ASN A 618 -40.60 -8.59 4.27
CA ASN A 618 -40.25 -9.83 3.59
C ASN A 618 -39.91 -9.54 2.12
N MET A 619 -38.64 -9.63 1.78
CA MET A 619 -38.06 -9.42 0.45
C MET A 619 -38.69 -10.34 -0.61
N ARG A 620 -39.26 -11.50 -0.23
CA ARG A 620 -39.98 -12.38 -1.18
C ARG A 620 -41.25 -11.78 -1.75
N ASP A 621 -41.79 -10.76 -1.10
CA ASP A 621 -43.02 -10.08 -1.52
C ASP A 621 -42.76 -9.08 -2.66
N PHE A 622 -41.49 -8.79 -2.98
CA PHE A 622 -41.10 -7.93 -4.09
C PHE A 622 -40.97 -8.72 -5.39
N ASP A 623 -41.59 -8.22 -6.47
CA ASP A 623 -41.66 -8.90 -7.78
C ASP A 623 -40.28 -9.28 -8.36
N ASN A 624 -39.27 -8.45 -8.11
CA ASN A 624 -37.91 -8.62 -8.63
C ASN A 624 -37.01 -9.48 -7.71
N PHE A 625 -37.52 -10.01 -6.60
CA PHE A 625 -36.71 -10.75 -5.62
C PHE A 625 -35.89 -11.87 -6.26
N LYS A 626 -36.49 -12.67 -7.14
CA LYS A 626 -35.81 -13.81 -7.78
C LYS A 626 -34.61 -13.36 -8.62
N GLU A 627 -34.74 -12.24 -9.33
CA GLU A 627 -33.65 -11.68 -10.13
C GLU A 627 -32.49 -11.23 -9.25
N VAL A 628 -32.78 -10.50 -8.17
CA VAL A 628 -31.76 -9.99 -7.24
C VAL A 628 -31.11 -11.14 -6.47
N ALA A 629 -31.89 -12.10 -5.99
CA ALA A 629 -31.43 -13.28 -5.27
C ALA A 629 -30.45 -14.13 -6.08
N ASN A 630 -30.65 -14.24 -7.40
CA ASN A 630 -29.78 -15.01 -8.30
C ASN A 630 -28.38 -14.39 -8.49
N ARG A 631 -28.14 -13.17 -8.01
CA ARG A 631 -26.80 -12.54 -8.02
C ARG A 631 -25.86 -13.11 -6.97
N PHE A 632 -26.40 -13.83 -5.98
CA PHE A 632 -25.65 -14.38 -4.86
C PHE A 632 -25.44 -15.89 -5.03
N ALA A 633 -24.30 -16.40 -4.53
CA ALA A 633 -24.06 -17.83 -4.55
C ALA A 633 -25.10 -18.57 -3.68
N PRO A 634 -25.42 -19.84 -4.02
CA PRO A 634 -26.32 -20.66 -3.23
C PRO A 634 -25.90 -20.68 -1.75
N GLY A 635 -26.84 -20.36 -0.85
CA GLY A 635 -26.62 -20.33 0.61
C GLY A 635 -26.27 -18.96 1.19
N MET A 636 -25.83 -17.99 0.40
CA MET A 636 -25.50 -16.64 0.91
C MET A 636 -26.71 -15.89 1.48
N LEU A 637 -27.93 -16.23 1.05
CA LEU A 637 -29.16 -15.62 1.55
C LEU A 637 -29.66 -16.22 2.87
N ILE A 638 -29.11 -17.37 3.31
CA ILE A 638 -29.57 -18.08 4.51
C ILE A 638 -29.59 -17.18 5.76
N PRO A 639 -28.57 -16.35 6.04
CA PRO A 639 -28.59 -15.46 7.21
C PRO A 639 -29.74 -14.43 7.19
N GLY A 640 -30.33 -14.18 6.02
CA GLY A 640 -31.49 -13.31 5.85
C GLY A 640 -32.84 -14.03 5.98
N ILE A 641 -32.87 -15.36 6.11
CA ILE A 641 -34.13 -16.13 6.14
C ILE A 641 -34.68 -16.19 7.57
N CYS A 642 -35.99 -15.92 7.72
CA CYS A 642 -36.74 -16.20 8.94
C CYS A 642 -38.06 -16.87 8.54
N ASP A 643 -38.36 -18.03 9.12
CA ASP A 643 -39.51 -18.86 8.73
C ASP A 643 -39.63 -19.04 7.20
N ASN A 644 -40.74 -18.58 6.62
CA ASN A 644 -41.02 -18.65 5.19
C ASN A 644 -40.68 -17.36 4.43
N GLY A 645 -39.97 -16.41 5.06
CA GLY A 645 -39.59 -15.12 4.50
C GLY A 645 -38.08 -14.94 4.33
N VAL A 646 -37.69 -13.91 3.58
CA VAL A 646 -36.31 -13.42 3.48
C VAL A 646 -36.34 -11.95 3.89
N TYR A 647 -35.63 -11.54 4.92
CA TYR A 647 -35.74 -10.22 5.55
C TYR A 647 -34.47 -9.37 5.42
N ALA A 648 -33.38 -9.91 4.89
CA ALA A 648 -32.15 -9.18 4.63
C ALA A 648 -31.40 -9.75 3.42
N MET A 649 -30.60 -8.90 2.78
CA MET A 649 -29.70 -9.25 1.68
C MET A 649 -28.24 -9.02 2.09
N PRO A 650 -27.29 -9.90 1.72
CA PRO A 650 -25.87 -9.72 2.04
C PRO A 650 -25.25 -8.52 1.31
N GLU A 651 -24.53 -7.67 2.04
CA GLU A 651 -23.68 -6.60 1.49
C GLU A 651 -22.24 -7.08 1.28
N THR A 652 -21.66 -7.70 2.31
CA THR A 652 -20.31 -8.28 2.31
C THR A 652 -20.34 -9.64 2.98
N PHE A 653 -19.46 -10.55 2.57
CA PHE A 653 -19.35 -11.88 3.19
C PHE A 653 -17.87 -12.20 3.47
N ASN A 654 -17.60 -12.74 4.66
CA ASN A 654 -16.26 -13.16 5.07
C ASN A 654 -16.20 -14.68 5.09
N PHE A 655 -15.08 -15.25 4.68
CA PHE A 655 -14.79 -16.69 4.77
C PHE A 655 -13.34 -16.90 5.20
N TYR A 656 -13.07 -18.03 5.84
CA TYR A 656 -11.72 -18.38 6.27
C TYR A 656 -10.98 -19.09 5.15
N VAL A 657 -9.70 -18.74 4.97
CA VAL A 657 -8.76 -19.42 4.06
C VAL A 657 -7.47 -19.72 4.81
N LEU A 658 -6.75 -20.76 4.37
CA LEU A 658 -5.43 -21.09 4.90
C LEU A 658 -4.36 -20.28 4.17
N PHE A 659 -3.72 -19.35 4.88
CA PHE A 659 -2.46 -18.74 4.46
C PHE A 659 -1.30 -19.53 5.05
N TYR A 660 -0.32 -19.88 4.22
CA TYR A 660 0.84 -20.67 4.63
C TYR A 660 2.13 -20.18 3.97
N ARG A 661 3.26 -20.60 4.55
CA ARG A 661 4.62 -20.28 4.07
C ARG A 661 5.15 -21.43 3.24
N THR A 662 5.21 -21.26 1.92
CA THR A 662 5.66 -22.28 0.96
C THR A 662 7.09 -22.74 1.26
N ASP A 663 7.99 -21.80 1.57
CA ASP A 663 9.38 -22.06 1.90
C ASP A 663 9.55 -22.96 3.14
N ILE A 664 8.71 -22.77 4.16
CA ILE A 664 8.73 -23.63 5.36
C ILE A 664 8.29 -25.05 4.99
N LEU A 665 7.14 -25.19 4.30
CA LEU A 665 6.63 -26.51 3.93
C LEU A 665 7.60 -27.26 3.00
N GLU A 666 8.14 -26.58 1.97
CA GLU A 666 9.12 -27.17 1.05
C GLU A 666 10.40 -27.60 1.76
N SER A 667 10.93 -26.79 2.69
CA SER A 667 12.15 -27.13 3.45
C SER A 667 11.99 -28.37 4.33
N LEU A 668 10.75 -28.65 4.76
CA LEU A 668 10.40 -29.81 5.59
C LEU A 668 9.85 -30.97 4.75
N GLY A 669 9.71 -30.80 3.43
CA GLY A 669 9.09 -31.79 2.55
C GLY A 669 7.61 -32.05 2.88
N LEU A 670 6.92 -31.06 3.45
CA LEU A 670 5.52 -31.13 3.84
C LEU A 670 4.61 -30.64 2.69
N SER A 671 3.48 -31.29 2.51
CA SER A 671 2.41 -30.80 1.64
C SER A 671 1.50 -29.81 2.37
N VAL A 672 0.75 -29.00 1.61
CA VAL A 672 -0.31 -28.16 2.16
C VAL A 672 -1.40 -29.08 2.74
N PRO A 673 -1.87 -28.85 3.98
CA PRO A 673 -2.85 -29.73 4.60
C PRO A 673 -4.28 -29.39 4.14
N ASP A 674 -5.05 -30.42 3.80
CA ASP A 674 -6.47 -30.36 3.51
C ASP A 674 -7.33 -30.63 4.76
N THR A 675 -6.78 -31.29 5.78
CA THR A 675 -7.50 -31.69 7.00
C THR A 675 -6.74 -31.35 8.29
N MET A 676 -7.47 -31.24 9.41
CA MET A 676 -6.85 -31.03 10.72
C MET A 676 -6.03 -32.23 11.21
N ASP A 677 -6.32 -33.45 10.73
CA ASP A 677 -5.49 -34.62 11.02
C ASP A 677 -4.15 -34.58 10.28
N GLU A 678 -4.12 -34.04 9.06
CA GLU A 678 -2.87 -33.73 8.35
C GLU A 678 -2.10 -32.62 9.07
N VAL A 679 -2.79 -31.59 9.58
CA VAL A 679 -2.18 -30.58 10.46
C VAL A 679 -1.52 -31.26 11.67
N ARG A 680 -2.22 -32.16 12.39
CA ARG A 680 -1.64 -32.92 13.50
C ARG A 680 -0.44 -33.77 13.09
N THR A 681 -0.48 -34.35 11.89
CA THR A 681 0.63 -35.18 11.39
C THR A 681 1.88 -34.33 11.09
N MET A 682 1.71 -33.08 10.64
CA MET A 682 2.83 -32.17 10.39
C MET A 682 3.31 -31.42 11.64
N LEU A 683 2.46 -31.26 12.67
CA LEU A 683 2.81 -30.52 13.90
C LEU A 683 4.14 -30.98 14.52
N PRO A 684 4.45 -32.28 14.67
CA PRO A 684 5.75 -32.72 15.18
C PRO A 684 6.94 -32.18 14.38
N GLU A 685 6.86 -32.16 13.06
CA GLU A 685 7.95 -31.65 12.22
C GLU A 685 8.05 -30.11 12.32
N LEU A 686 6.91 -29.42 12.43
CA LEU A 686 6.89 -27.98 12.71
C LEU A 686 7.47 -27.67 14.10
N GLU A 687 7.10 -28.40 15.14
CA GLU A 687 7.54 -28.19 16.52
C GLU A 687 9.02 -28.52 16.74
N ARG A 688 9.54 -29.52 16.03
CA ARG A 688 11.01 -29.76 15.97
C ARG A 688 11.77 -28.55 15.46
N MET A 689 11.11 -27.71 14.65
CA MET A 689 11.64 -26.44 14.17
C MET A 689 11.22 -25.24 15.03
N GLY A 690 10.55 -25.47 16.17
CA GLY A 690 9.96 -24.45 17.05
C GLY A 690 8.88 -23.62 16.37
N LEU A 691 8.25 -24.17 15.33
CA LEU A 691 7.13 -23.59 14.62
C LEU A 691 5.83 -24.22 15.12
N SER A 692 4.72 -23.53 14.88
CA SER A 692 3.38 -24.03 15.20
C SER A 692 2.41 -23.64 14.07
N PHE A 693 1.22 -24.24 14.10
CA PHE A 693 0.16 -23.95 13.16
C PHE A 693 -0.86 -22.99 13.80
N ASN A 694 -1.07 -21.83 13.17
CA ASN A 694 -2.06 -20.87 13.67
C ASN A 694 -3.47 -21.29 13.22
N ILE A 695 -4.32 -21.64 14.19
CA ILE A 695 -5.76 -21.80 13.97
C ILE A 695 -6.51 -20.55 14.42
N HIS A 696 -7.54 -20.16 13.66
CA HIS A 696 -8.34 -18.96 13.96
C HIS A 696 -8.88 -18.94 15.41
N THR A 697 -9.27 -20.11 15.92
CA THR A 697 -9.72 -20.26 17.32
C THR A 697 -8.66 -19.85 18.32
N ALA A 698 -7.36 -20.01 18.05
CA ALA A 698 -6.28 -19.62 18.96
C ALA A 698 -6.22 -18.09 19.18
N ASN A 699 -6.60 -17.31 18.17
CA ASN A 699 -6.44 -15.85 18.19
C ASN A 699 -7.58 -15.10 18.89
N ASN A 700 -8.73 -15.75 19.11
CA ASN A 700 -9.89 -15.12 19.72
C ASN A 700 -9.96 -15.44 21.22
N ALA A 701 -9.96 -14.43 22.09
CA ALA A 701 -10.13 -14.63 23.54
C ALA A 701 -11.47 -15.30 23.88
N VAL A 702 -12.52 -15.01 23.10
CA VAL A 702 -13.84 -15.65 23.18
C VAL A 702 -13.97 -16.66 22.04
N LYS A 703 -14.31 -17.90 22.37
CA LYS A 703 -14.56 -18.97 21.39
C LYS A 703 -16.05 -19.01 21.08
N ASP A 704 -16.50 -18.10 20.22
CA ASP A 704 -17.90 -18.06 19.81
C ASP A 704 -18.27 -19.26 18.91
N PHE A 705 -19.55 -19.39 18.59
CA PHE A 705 -20.02 -20.45 17.70
C PHE A 705 -19.37 -20.35 16.32
N ALA A 706 -19.20 -19.14 15.76
CA ALA A 706 -18.59 -18.95 14.44
C ALA A 706 -17.17 -19.51 14.37
N ALA A 707 -16.38 -19.35 15.44
CA ALA A 707 -15.03 -19.87 15.52
C ALA A 707 -14.96 -21.39 15.74
N THR A 708 -15.99 -22.00 16.35
CA THR A 708 -15.96 -23.42 16.77
C THR A 708 -16.79 -24.36 15.89
N ILE A 709 -17.73 -23.83 15.11
CA ILE A 709 -18.71 -24.61 14.35
C ILE A 709 -18.10 -25.50 13.26
N SER A 710 -16.95 -25.10 12.69
CA SER A 710 -16.23 -25.90 11.69
C SER A 710 -15.84 -27.27 12.24
N PHE A 711 -15.39 -27.35 13.49
CA PHE A 711 -15.02 -28.62 14.14
C PHE A 711 -16.21 -29.51 14.43
N ILE A 712 -17.35 -28.91 14.79
CA ILE A 712 -18.61 -29.62 14.99
C ILE A 712 -19.08 -30.23 13.67
N PHE A 713 -19.10 -29.45 12.60
CA PHE A 713 -19.54 -29.91 11.27
C PHE A 713 -18.60 -30.94 10.68
N GLN A 714 -17.28 -30.79 10.83
CA GLN A 714 -16.31 -31.79 10.40
C GLN A 714 -16.48 -33.13 11.14
N SER A 715 -16.99 -33.10 12.38
CA SER A 715 -17.31 -34.30 13.16
C SER A 715 -18.70 -34.89 12.82
N GLY A 716 -19.40 -34.35 11.81
CA GLY A 716 -20.76 -34.76 11.45
C GLY A 716 -21.83 -34.26 12.41
N GLY A 717 -21.49 -33.40 13.37
CA GLY A 717 -22.42 -32.86 14.35
C GLY A 717 -23.29 -31.75 13.77
N SER A 718 -24.49 -31.59 14.32
CA SER A 718 -25.39 -30.48 14.02
C SER A 718 -25.73 -29.74 15.32
N LEU A 719 -25.90 -28.42 15.27
CA LEU A 719 -26.29 -27.63 16.45
C LEU A 719 -27.77 -27.81 16.83
N ILE A 720 -28.58 -28.24 15.86
CA ILE A 720 -30.03 -28.34 15.95
C ILE A 720 -30.43 -29.75 15.50
N LYS A 721 -31.36 -30.40 16.22
CA LYS A 721 -31.85 -31.73 15.84
C LYS A 721 -32.67 -31.62 14.56
N ASN A 722 -32.50 -32.58 13.65
CA ASN A 722 -33.18 -32.56 12.35
C ASN A 722 -34.69 -32.37 12.51
N GLY A 723 -35.23 -31.26 12.00
CA GLY A 723 -36.66 -30.97 11.99
C GLY A 723 -37.24 -30.40 13.30
N GLU A 724 -36.43 -30.15 14.33
CA GLU A 724 -36.87 -29.57 15.60
C GLU A 724 -36.07 -28.32 15.96
N MET A 725 -36.69 -27.28 16.53
CA MET A 725 -35.95 -26.15 17.14
C MET A 725 -35.39 -26.53 18.53
N THR A 726 -34.81 -27.72 18.64
CA THR A 726 -34.18 -28.23 19.86
C THR A 726 -32.67 -28.26 19.69
N ALA A 727 -31.97 -27.70 20.69
CA ALA A 727 -30.52 -27.73 20.73
C ALA A 727 -30.02 -29.19 20.73
N ASN A 728 -29.01 -29.48 19.90
CA ASN A 728 -28.39 -30.80 19.77
C ASN A 728 -26.95 -30.82 20.31
N LEU A 729 -26.67 -29.92 21.26
CA LEU A 729 -25.34 -29.65 21.79
C LEU A 729 -24.76 -30.83 22.60
N ASP A 730 -25.60 -31.80 22.97
CA ASP A 730 -25.27 -33.00 23.73
C ASP A 730 -25.13 -34.26 22.87
N SER A 731 -25.26 -34.14 21.54
CA SER A 731 -25.05 -35.28 20.64
C SER A 731 -23.60 -35.78 20.69
N PRO A 732 -23.37 -37.09 20.51
CA PRO A 732 -22.02 -37.65 20.46
C PRO A 732 -21.11 -36.94 19.45
N GLU A 733 -21.65 -36.55 18.29
CA GLU A 733 -20.93 -35.90 17.21
C GLU A 733 -20.53 -34.45 17.56
N VAL A 734 -21.42 -33.68 18.18
CA VAL A 734 -21.10 -32.32 18.67
C VAL A 734 -20.09 -32.38 19.80
N ILE A 735 -20.28 -33.29 20.76
CA ILE A 735 -19.31 -33.52 21.84
C ILE A 735 -17.96 -33.93 21.25
N ASN A 736 -17.94 -34.76 20.20
CA ASN A 736 -16.71 -35.14 19.51
C ASN A 736 -16.02 -33.93 18.88
N GLY A 737 -16.73 -33.06 18.14
CA GLY A 737 -16.14 -31.85 17.57
C GLY A 737 -15.61 -30.88 18.63
N LEU A 738 -16.34 -30.72 19.73
CA LEU A 738 -15.91 -29.89 20.87
C LEU A 738 -14.75 -30.47 21.66
N LYS A 739 -14.51 -31.78 21.61
CA LYS A 739 -13.30 -32.44 22.14
C LYS A 739 -12.14 -32.40 21.14
N TYR A 740 -12.44 -32.57 19.87
CA TYR A 740 -11.47 -32.51 18.79
C TYR A 740 -10.79 -31.12 18.72
N LEU A 741 -11.54 -30.05 19.01
CA LEU A 741 -10.99 -28.70 19.10
C LEU A 741 -9.83 -28.57 20.11
N PRO A 742 -10.00 -28.80 21.43
CA PRO A 742 -8.92 -28.72 22.42
C PRO A 742 -7.83 -29.78 22.20
N GLU A 743 -8.14 -30.94 21.62
CA GLU A 743 -7.12 -31.93 21.25
C GLU A 743 -6.06 -31.37 20.29
N ASN A 744 -6.43 -30.42 19.41
CA ASN A 744 -5.47 -29.71 18.57
C ASN A 744 -4.47 -28.83 19.35
N PHE A 745 -4.70 -28.62 20.64
CA PHE A 745 -3.84 -27.83 21.53
C PHE A 745 -3.13 -28.66 22.60
N THR A 746 -3.59 -29.89 22.89
CA THR A 746 -3.11 -30.68 24.03
C THR A 746 -2.19 -31.84 23.66
N ILE A 747 -2.11 -32.22 22.38
CA ILE A 747 -1.37 -33.44 21.99
C ILE A 747 0.17 -33.23 22.04
N TYR A 748 0.65 -32.00 22.23
CA TYR A 748 2.07 -31.67 22.04
C TYR A 748 2.72 -30.81 23.15
N ASP A 749 2.06 -30.70 24.32
CA ASP A 749 2.68 -30.17 25.55
C ASP A 749 3.36 -31.27 26.38
#